data_AF-A0A7W6KBK9-F1
#
_entry.id   AF-A0A7W6KBK9-F1
#
_cell.length_a   1.000
_cell.length_b   1.000
_cell.length_c   1.000
_cell.angle_alpha   90.00
_cell.angle_beta   90.00
_cell.angle_gamma   90.00
#
_symmetry.space_group_name_H-M   'P 1'
#
loop_
_entity.id
_entity.type
_entity.pdbx_description
1 polymer ?
#
loop_
_entity_poly.entity_id
_entity_poly.type
_entity_poly.pdbx_seq_one_letter_code
_entity_poly.pdbx_strand_id
1 'polypeptide(L)'
;MKKAIIVFFLLLTGYAKGQQVDSRGIYINKSEIENLEIGWLYPLKNVPAKPLNLNGWNYPSNQADICQKIGFWIQQTYTPTGLLGELKQSLRTPEASKYKGTKYYDYNEAEKDNRFALPNSYGASAKFHKCLSKTSTHKFFPTPGNHCYTPLDIMANNVELITKQIIALSTPTDYYCTMPEYSLGQGKEFADNWQEKMPVYRNFTGSPNLQPYRHYFYPVAGFLSYVIIMTKNKQPLPFEQVTVGEFLRQLESQFPKLHQFAVNQKLIYENYLENAKKGMQVLKEQLKQQENRYVYFSTIERQIDIIDLANIGSNGKLPNWIQTEKTTPNLDRWGKVVATATNFPLLRLKKGVKETCATGGPQWIVFSLGNPIDHSYGGSVQLMDNFVSRFNYNYVYNYFFGNEKVIEPYLPLQLEDATQIRDKKAATTVSATAKQKAGDKSIIFFDDFSATAEAATPKNWDTERSSSGERPTIATIDGTAGNWLKLKKNASPKDVSLPIGGDVEISYDLLVQKGDVPWGTPGIETEFRFSSKDGDKRYAVNVSPGDMNRKDAAGWIMLTLGGSDCKIGSYHSIAAFTGSNPVNKVSITIRKKGEGIAIFSNHAKVYECASAFMPGAVLKKLNFYVNEKNVYYLTNIQIKKI
;
A
#
# COMPACT_ATOMS: atom_id res chain seq x y z
N MET A 1 0.37 58.68 26.02
CA MET A 1 -0.83 57.87 25.71
C MET A 1 -0.84 57.24 24.30
N LYS A 2 0.32 56.97 23.64
CA LYS A 2 0.36 56.36 22.29
C LYS A 2 1.25 55.10 22.14
N LYS A 3 1.86 54.61 23.22
CA LYS A 3 2.72 53.38 23.19
C LYS A 3 2.06 52.14 23.81
N ALA A 4 0.92 52.28 24.49
CA ALA A 4 0.23 51.16 25.15
C ALA A 4 -0.77 50.41 24.24
N ILE A 5 -1.18 51.01 23.11
CA ILE A 5 -2.20 50.42 22.21
C ILE A 5 -1.59 49.41 21.21
N ILE A 6 -0.30 49.51 20.91
CA ILE A 6 0.37 48.65 19.92
C ILE A 6 0.72 47.26 20.49
N VAL A 7 0.92 47.14 21.81
CA VAL A 7 1.22 45.85 22.46
C VAL A 7 -0.06 44.99 22.59
N PHE A 8 -1.24 45.61 22.70
CA PHE A 8 -2.50 44.87 22.82
C PHE A 8 -2.99 44.28 21.47
N PHE A 9 -2.63 44.90 20.34
CA PHE A 9 -3.00 44.39 19.00
C PHE A 9 -2.10 43.25 18.50
N LEU A 10 -0.87 43.14 18.99
CA LEU A 10 0.05 42.03 18.70
C LEU A 10 -0.28 40.75 19.50
N LEU A 11 -1.03 40.87 20.60
CA LEU A 11 -1.48 39.71 21.39
C LEU A 11 -2.81 39.10 20.90
N LEU A 12 -3.57 39.79 20.04
CA LEU A 12 -4.88 39.33 19.55
C LEU A 12 -4.84 38.64 18.17
N THR A 13 -3.70 38.65 17.47
CA THR A 13 -3.54 37.96 16.17
C THR A 13 -2.84 36.59 16.29
N GLY A 14 -2.46 36.20 17.50
CA GLY A 14 -1.88 34.90 17.83
C GLY A 14 -2.88 33.88 18.34
N TYR A 15 -4.12 33.83 17.86
CA TYR A 15 -4.90 32.59 17.98
C TYR A 15 -4.31 31.59 17.00
N ALA A 16 -3.19 30.96 17.42
CA ALA A 16 -2.85 29.64 16.95
C ALA A 16 -4.14 28.83 17.06
N LYS A 17 -4.74 28.46 15.92
CA LYS A 17 -5.90 27.57 15.91
C LYS A 17 -5.46 26.33 16.67
N GLY A 18 -5.88 26.23 17.93
CA GLY A 18 -5.60 25.06 18.75
C GLY A 18 -6.10 23.87 17.96
N GLN A 19 -5.21 22.91 17.71
CA GLN A 19 -5.58 21.66 17.04
C GLN A 19 -6.80 21.08 17.74
N GLN A 20 -7.88 20.83 17.00
CA GLN A 20 -9.14 20.39 17.59
C GLN A 20 -9.01 18.94 18.02
N VAL A 21 -8.71 18.74 19.29
CA VAL A 21 -8.82 17.45 19.97
C VAL A 21 -10.19 17.36 20.65
N ASP A 22 -10.77 16.16 20.68
CA ASP A 22 -11.99 15.92 21.47
C ASP A 22 -11.70 16.07 22.97
N SER A 23 -12.74 15.95 23.80
CA SER A 23 -12.61 16.02 25.26
C SER A 23 -11.68 14.96 25.88
N ARG A 24 -11.19 14.00 25.08
CA ARG A 24 -10.24 12.96 25.47
C ARG A 24 -8.84 13.19 24.89
N GLY A 25 -8.59 14.33 24.23
CA GLY A 25 -7.29 14.63 23.61
C GLY A 25 -7.05 13.87 22.30
N ILE A 26 -8.10 13.29 21.70
CA ILE A 26 -8.01 12.54 20.44
C ILE A 26 -8.23 13.52 19.28
N TYR A 27 -7.34 13.49 18.29
CA TYR A 27 -7.52 14.27 17.07
C TYR A 27 -8.78 13.84 16.33
N ILE A 28 -9.74 14.75 16.23
CA ILE A 28 -11.01 14.52 15.51
C ILE A 28 -10.73 14.45 14.00
N ASN A 29 -9.75 15.21 13.52
CA ASN A 29 -9.36 15.25 12.12
C ASN A 29 -7.90 14.80 11.90
N LYS A 30 -7.72 13.63 11.27
CA LYS A 30 -6.42 13.02 11.00
C LYS A 30 -5.56 13.84 10.03
N SER A 31 -6.15 14.71 9.21
CA SER A 31 -5.41 15.56 8.27
C SER A 31 -4.50 16.59 8.97
N GLU A 32 -4.73 16.89 10.27
CA GLU A 32 -3.94 17.88 11.00
C GLU A 32 -2.53 17.40 11.37
N ILE A 33 -2.32 16.08 11.40
CA ILE A 33 -1.03 15.49 11.80
C ILE A 33 -0.35 14.72 10.68
N GLU A 34 -1.04 14.41 9.57
CA GLU A 34 -0.56 13.48 8.55
C GLU A 34 0.78 13.86 7.90
N ASN A 35 1.13 15.15 7.92
CA ASN A 35 2.35 15.71 7.38
C ASN A 35 3.32 16.23 8.46
N LEU A 36 2.99 16.04 9.75
CA LEU A 36 3.85 16.46 10.87
C LEU A 36 4.91 15.40 11.14
N GLU A 37 6.18 15.79 11.25
CA GLU A 37 7.21 14.92 11.80
C GLU A 37 6.97 14.70 13.30
N ILE A 38 6.59 13.47 13.66
CA ILE A 38 6.26 13.10 15.05
C ILE A 38 7.45 12.41 15.71
N GLY A 39 8.17 11.56 14.96
CA GLY A 39 9.37 10.90 15.44
C GLY A 39 9.12 9.56 16.13
N TRP A 40 10.05 9.18 17.02
CA TRP A 40 10.08 7.89 17.71
C TRP A 40 9.72 8.05 19.19
N LEU A 41 8.91 7.14 19.72
CA LEU A 41 8.56 7.07 21.13
C LEU A 41 9.81 6.87 22.00
N TYR A 42 10.70 5.97 21.55
CA TYR A 42 11.98 5.69 22.19
C TYR A 42 13.10 5.59 21.13
N PRO A 43 13.99 6.59 21.01
CA PRO A 43 15.18 6.46 20.19
C PRO A 43 16.09 5.37 20.76
N LEU A 44 16.73 4.56 19.91
CA LEU A 44 17.68 3.56 20.37
C LEU A 44 18.91 4.24 20.94
N LYS A 45 19.43 3.65 22.01
CA LYS A 45 20.72 3.99 22.57
C LYS A 45 21.72 2.93 22.16
N ASN A 46 22.93 3.35 21.80
CA ASN A 46 24.02 2.43 21.52
C ASN A 46 24.54 1.86 22.85
N VAL A 47 24.12 0.63 23.18
CA VAL A 47 24.48 -0.04 24.42
C VAL A 47 25.13 -1.37 24.06
N PRO A 48 26.28 -1.75 24.64
CA PRO A 48 26.92 -3.03 24.33
C PRO A 48 25.93 -4.20 24.43
N ALA A 49 25.84 -4.98 23.35
CA ALA A 49 24.94 -6.10 23.27
C ALA A 49 25.36 -7.21 24.26
N LYS A 50 24.38 -7.75 24.99
CA LYS A 50 24.59 -8.83 25.96
C LYS A 50 24.00 -10.14 25.41
N PRO A 51 24.62 -11.29 25.70
CA PRO A 51 24.01 -12.57 25.36
C PRO A 51 22.69 -12.75 26.14
N LEU A 52 21.76 -13.50 25.56
CA LEU A 52 20.48 -13.85 26.18
C LEU A 52 20.30 -15.36 26.16
N ASN A 53 20.02 -15.94 27.33
CA ASN A 53 19.56 -17.32 27.45
C ASN A 53 18.17 -17.32 28.10
N LEU A 54 17.15 -17.77 27.36
CA LEU A 54 15.77 -17.77 27.83
C LEU A 54 15.00 -18.92 27.17
N ASN A 55 14.23 -19.67 27.97
CA ASN A 55 13.38 -20.78 27.52
C ASN A 55 14.11 -21.84 26.68
N GLY A 56 15.39 -22.11 26.96
CA GLY A 56 16.21 -23.07 26.21
C GLY A 56 16.79 -22.52 24.89
N TRP A 57 16.60 -21.23 24.62
CA TRP A 57 17.20 -20.53 23.48
C TRP A 57 18.40 -19.72 23.94
N ASN A 58 19.50 -19.84 23.20
CA ASN A 58 20.73 -19.12 23.47
C ASN A 58 21.06 -18.19 22.31
N TYR A 59 21.07 -16.88 22.58
CA TYR A 59 21.46 -15.83 21.65
C TYR A 59 22.81 -15.27 22.06
N PRO A 60 23.88 -15.53 21.30
CA PRO A 60 25.18 -14.91 21.54
C PRO A 60 25.13 -13.38 21.33
N SER A 61 26.09 -12.67 21.91
CA SER A 61 26.15 -11.21 21.89
C SER A 61 26.17 -10.62 20.47
N ASN A 62 26.76 -11.31 19.50
CA ASN A 62 26.76 -10.90 18.10
C ASN A 62 25.35 -10.89 17.48
N GLN A 63 24.46 -11.82 17.85
CA GLN A 63 23.08 -11.82 17.37
C GLN A 63 22.29 -10.65 17.98
N ALA A 64 22.51 -10.37 19.26
CA ALA A 64 21.92 -9.21 19.92
C ALA A 64 22.45 -7.87 19.33
N ASP A 65 23.73 -7.80 18.97
CA ASP A 65 24.33 -6.64 18.29
C ASP A 65 23.69 -6.38 16.92
N ILE A 66 23.43 -7.45 16.16
CA ILE A 66 22.71 -7.36 14.89
C ILE A 66 21.31 -6.77 15.07
N CYS A 67 20.57 -7.13 16.13
CA CYS A 67 19.28 -6.51 16.44
C CYS A 67 19.38 -4.99 16.60
N GLN A 68 20.45 -4.51 17.26
CA GLN A 68 20.66 -3.08 17.44
C GLN A 68 20.95 -2.39 16.11
N LYS A 69 21.84 -2.97 15.29
CA LYS A 69 22.18 -2.45 13.95
C LYS A 69 20.96 -2.33 13.06
N ILE A 70 20.16 -3.38 12.97
CA ILE A 70 18.90 -3.36 12.22
C ILE A 70 17.98 -2.26 12.75
N GLY A 71 17.87 -2.13 14.07
CA GLY A 71 17.09 -1.06 14.69
C GLY A 71 17.58 0.34 14.33
N PHE A 72 18.90 0.57 14.29
CA PHE A 72 19.46 1.84 13.84
C PHE A 72 19.19 2.11 12.36
N TRP A 73 19.31 1.10 11.49
CA TRP A 73 18.98 1.25 10.07
C TRP A 73 17.52 1.63 9.84
N ILE A 74 16.60 1.07 10.66
CA ILE A 74 15.21 1.52 10.69
C ILE A 74 15.13 2.99 11.10
N GLN A 75 15.69 3.40 12.23
CA GLN A 75 15.59 4.81 12.67
C GLN A 75 16.25 5.81 11.70
N GLN A 76 17.32 5.39 10.99
CA GLN A 76 17.98 6.21 9.96
C GLN A 76 17.16 6.31 8.67
N THR A 77 16.40 5.27 8.32
CA THR A 77 15.59 5.26 7.10
C THR A 77 14.24 5.95 7.29
N TYR A 78 13.61 5.71 8.43
CA TYR A 78 12.25 6.17 8.70
C TYR A 78 12.30 7.34 9.67
N THR A 79 11.88 8.50 9.16
CA THR A 79 11.49 9.68 9.95
C THR A 79 9.96 9.66 10.04
N PRO A 80 9.34 9.18 11.15
CA PRO A 80 7.90 9.01 11.20
C PRO A 80 7.16 10.35 11.05
N THR A 81 6.54 10.57 9.88
CA THR A 81 5.66 11.70 9.60
C THR A 81 4.20 11.23 9.61
N GLY A 82 3.33 11.93 10.32
CA GLY A 82 1.94 11.52 10.54
C GLY A 82 1.76 10.23 11.32
N LEU A 83 2.85 9.63 11.80
CA LEU A 83 2.88 8.38 12.53
C LEU A 83 3.85 8.51 13.69
N LEU A 84 3.57 7.83 14.80
CA LEU A 84 4.53 7.71 15.90
C LEU A 84 5.22 6.34 15.81
N GLY A 85 6.54 6.33 15.65
CA GLY A 85 7.32 5.10 15.60
C GLY A 85 7.60 4.54 17.00
N GLU A 86 7.36 3.25 17.22
CA GLU A 86 7.79 2.52 18.41
C GLU A 86 8.67 1.36 17.97
N LEU A 87 9.95 1.38 18.33
CA LEU A 87 10.91 0.35 17.94
C LEU A 87 11.23 -0.57 19.12
N LYS A 88 11.30 -1.86 18.84
CA LYS A 88 11.72 -2.90 19.77
C LYS A 88 12.75 -3.82 19.12
N GLN A 89 13.86 -4.04 19.80
CA GLN A 89 14.79 -5.11 19.45
C GLN A 89 14.11 -6.44 19.75
N SER A 90 14.20 -7.38 18.81
CA SER A 90 13.45 -8.64 18.86
C SER A 90 14.42 -9.82 18.86
N LEU A 91 14.55 -10.47 20.01
CA LEU A 91 15.15 -11.80 20.14
C LEU A 91 13.98 -12.76 20.37
N ARG A 92 13.62 -13.54 19.36
CA ARG A 92 12.36 -14.28 19.39
C ARG A 92 12.50 -15.58 20.17
N THR A 93 12.30 -15.51 21.47
CA THR A 93 12.22 -16.67 22.36
C THR A 93 10.77 -17.16 22.41
N PRO A 94 10.44 -18.35 21.88
CA PRO A 94 9.10 -18.92 22.05
C PRO A 94 8.70 -19.00 23.52
N GLU A 95 7.41 -18.82 23.79
CA GLU A 95 6.85 -19.09 25.11
C GLU A 95 7.03 -20.58 25.45
N ALA A 96 7.27 -20.87 26.73
CA ALA A 96 7.25 -22.25 27.19
C ALA A 96 5.84 -22.83 27.02
N SER A 97 5.74 -23.97 26.34
CA SER A 97 4.48 -24.71 26.22
C SER A 97 4.16 -25.44 27.51
N LYS A 98 2.87 -25.66 27.77
CA LYS A 98 2.43 -26.56 28.85
C LYS A 98 2.82 -28.01 28.57
N TYR A 99 2.82 -28.83 29.62
CA TYR A 99 3.23 -30.24 29.54
C TYR A 99 2.29 -31.08 28.66
N LYS A 100 2.89 -31.97 27.87
CA LYS A 100 2.19 -32.94 27.00
C LYS A 100 1.34 -33.92 27.83
N GLY A 101 0.15 -34.24 27.37
CA GLY A 101 -0.74 -35.18 28.09
C GLY A 101 -1.65 -34.54 29.15
N THR A 102 -1.59 -33.21 29.34
CA THR A 102 -2.59 -32.50 30.14
C THR A 102 -3.84 -32.17 29.31
N LYS A 103 -4.98 -31.96 29.98
CA LYS A 103 -6.21 -31.46 29.33
C LYS A 103 -6.06 -30.05 28.72
N TYR A 104 -4.97 -29.36 29.07
CA TYR A 104 -4.65 -28.02 28.60
C TYR A 104 -3.73 -28.02 27.37
N TYR A 105 -3.22 -29.18 26.95
CA TYR A 105 -2.41 -29.31 25.73
C TYR A 105 -3.34 -29.40 24.51
N ASP A 106 -3.83 -28.24 24.08
CA ASP A 106 -4.67 -28.09 22.91
C ASP A 106 -3.84 -27.69 21.67
N TYR A 107 -4.54 -27.35 20.59
CA TYR A 107 -3.93 -26.89 19.35
C TYR A 107 -2.99 -25.69 19.55
N ASN A 108 -3.32 -24.73 20.41
CA ASN A 108 -2.51 -23.53 20.65
C ASN A 108 -1.24 -23.86 21.45
N GLU A 109 -1.34 -24.77 22.42
CA GLU A 109 -0.16 -25.22 23.18
C GLU A 109 0.77 -26.08 22.33
N ALA A 110 0.23 -26.88 21.41
CA ALA A 110 1.04 -27.61 20.43
C ALA A 110 1.74 -26.67 19.44
N GLU A 111 1.09 -25.59 19.00
CA GLU A 111 1.75 -24.55 18.21
C GLU A 111 2.98 -24.01 18.93
N LYS A 112 2.86 -23.65 20.22
CA LYS A 112 3.97 -23.16 21.03
C LYS A 112 5.10 -24.19 21.13
N ASP A 113 4.76 -25.44 21.42
CA ASP A 113 5.73 -26.54 21.54
C ASP A 113 6.47 -26.79 20.21
N ASN A 114 5.76 -26.73 19.09
CA ASN A 114 6.38 -26.92 17.79
C ASN A 114 7.36 -25.79 17.41
N ARG A 115 7.30 -24.61 18.05
CA ARG A 115 8.28 -23.54 17.81
C ARG A 115 9.69 -23.91 18.26
N PHE A 116 9.87 -24.97 19.06
CA PHE A 116 11.20 -25.51 19.36
C PHE A 116 11.93 -26.03 18.12
N ALA A 117 11.25 -26.36 17.02
CA ALA A 117 11.89 -26.76 15.77
C ALA A 117 12.49 -25.57 14.98
N LEU A 118 12.15 -24.33 15.35
CA LEU A 118 12.56 -23.14 14.62
C LEU A 118 14.04 -22.79 14.89
N PRO A 119 14.71 -22.10 13.95
CA PRO A 119 16.04 -21.53 14.15
C PRO A 119 16.01 -20.25 15.01
N ASN A 120 17.16 -19.88 15.59
CA ASN A 120 17.37 -18.57 16.26
C ASN A 120 16.96 -17.42 15.33
N SER A 121 15.79 -16.83 15.60
CA SER A 121 15.33 -15.63 14.92
C SER A 121 15.55 -14.39 15.78
N TYR A 122 16.12 -13.38 15.16
CA TYR A 122 16.53 -12.15 15.82
C TYR A 122 16.51 -10.96 14.84
N GLY A 123 16.28 -9.76 15.33
CA GLY A 123 16.24 -8.56 14.50
C GLY A 123 15.59 -7.38 15.24
N ALA A 124 14.83 -6.57 14.51
CA ALA A 124 14.06 -5.48 15.10
C ALA A 124 12.66 -5.39 14.51
N SER A 125 11.72 -4.98 15.35
CA SER A 125 10.33 -4.76 15.01
C SER A 125 9.97 -3.31 15.32
N ALA A 126 9.31 -2.63 14.39
CA ALA A 126 8.76 -1.29 14.59
C ALA A 126 7.24 -1.34 14.46
N LYS A 127 6.55 -0.53 15.26
CA LYS A 127 5.13 -0.22 15.09
C LYS A 127 5.01 1.26 14.72
N PHE A 128 4.30 1.54 13.64
CA PHE A 128 4.01 2.91 13.24
C PHE A 128 2.56 3.23 13.58
N HIS A 129 2.35 3.88 14.73
CA HIS A 129 1.04 4.19 15.27
C HIS A 129 0.40 5.35 14.53
N LYS A 130 -0.85 5.16 14.08
CA LYS A 130 -1.65 6.17 13.39
C LYS A 130 -2.67 6.86 14.31
N CYS A 131 -3.24 6.13 15.26
CA CYS A 131 -4.15 6.73 16.25
C CYS A 131 -3.36 7.29 17.42
N LEU A 132 -3.22 8.61 17.44
CA LEU A 132 -2.42 9.32 18.42
C LEU A 132 -3.28 10.27 19.25
N SER A 133 -2.92 10.42 20.52
CA SER A 133 -3.38 11.48 21.39
C SER A 133 -2.20 12.32 21.88
N LYS A 134 -2.47 13.53 22.35
CA LYS A 134 -1.47 14.32 23.10
C LYS A 134 -1.61 14.02 24.59
N THR A 135 -0.49 13.76 25.25
CA THR A 135 -0.42 13.66 26.71
C THR A 135 -0.62 15.04 27.35
N SER A 136 -0.77 15.08 28.68
CA SER A 136 -0.74 16.32 29.47
C SER A 136 0.57 17.12 29.31
N THR A 137 1.62 16.47 28.83
CA THR A 137 2.92 17.09 28.51
C THR A 137 3.06 17.49 27.04
N HIS A 138 1.95 17.50 26.28
CA HIS A 138 1.87 17.83 24.85
C HIS A 138 2.71 16.93 23.93
N LYS A 139 3.12 15.74 24.40
CA LYS A 139 3.81 14.73 23.57
C LYS A 139 2.79 13.82 22.90
N PHE A 140 3.09 13.37 21.69
CA PHE A 140 2.29 12.35 21.02
C PHE A 140 2.45 11.00 21.72
N PHE A 141 1.35 10.27 21.86
CA PHE A 141 1.31 8.93 22.42
C PHE A 141 0.24 8.09 21.70
N PRO A 142 0.41 6.76 21.59
CA PRO A 142 -0.64 5.92 21.01
C PRO A 142 -1.91 5.99 21.85
N THR A 143 -3.08 6.09 21.19
CA THR A 143 -4.36 6.09 21.91
C THR A 143 -4.54 4.76 22.65
N PRO A 144 -4.79 4.75 23.98
CA PRO A 144 -4.97 3.53 24.75
C PRO A 144 -6.06 2.62 24.18
N GLY A 145 -5.81 1.31 24.16
CA GLY A 145 -6.76 0.30 23.68
C GLY A 145 -6.97 0.23 22.17
N ASN A 146 -6.24 1.04 21.38
CA ASN A 146 -6.38 1.03 19.92
C ASN A 146 -5.15 0.42 19.24
N HIS A 147 -5.34 -0.70 18.52
CA HIS A 147 -4.29 -1.37 17.74
C HIS A 147 -4.12 -0.78 16.33
N CYS A 148 -4.19 0.54 16.19
CA CYS A 148 -4.08 1.22 14.90
C CYS A 148 -2.61 1.55 14.58
N TYR A 149 -1.84 0.53 14.20
CA TYR A 149 -0.46 0.68 13.75
C TYR A 149 -0.16 -0.23 12.55
N THR A 150 0.82 0.18 11.77
CA THR A 150 1.43 -0.67 10.74
C THR A 150 2.72 -1.27 11.30
N PRO A 151 2.85 -2.61 11.40
CA PRO A 151 4.09 -3.24 11.83
C PRO A 151 5.13 -3.26 10.71
N LEU A 152 6.41 -3.16 11.07
CA LEU A 152 7.56 -3.44 10.22
C LEU A 152 8.50 -4.36 10.98
N ASP A 153 8.74 -5.55 10.45
CA ASP A 153 9.69 -6.50 10.99
C ASP A 153 10.87 -6.67 10.05
N ILE A 154 12.09 -6.59 10.58
CA ILE A 154 13.32 -6.94 9.87
C ILE A 154 14.04 -7.98 10.71
N MET A 155 13.95 -9.24 10.28
CA MET A 155 14.31 -10.39 11.10
C MET A 155 15.23 -11.35 10.35
N ALA A 156 16.36 -11.67 10.96
CA ALA A 156 17.22 -12.76 10.55
C ALA A 156 16.56 -14.11 10.88
N ASN A 157 16.72 -15.07 9.98
CA ASN A 157 16.32 -16.47 10.12
C ASN A 157 14.84 -16.70 10.49
N ASN A 158 13.97 -15.70 10.31
CA ASN A 158 12.58 -15.85 10.69
C ASN A 158 11.82 -16.68 9.66
N VAL A 159 11.21 -17.78 10.12
CA VAL A 159 10.41 -18.69 9.29
C VAL A 159 8.94 -18.27 9.30
N GLU A 160 8.42 -17.84 10.43
CA GLU A 160 6.98 -17.57 10.63
C GLU A 160 6.51 -16.29 9.93
N LEU A 161 7.40 -15.34 9.61
CA LEU A 161 7.05 -14.16 8.80
C LEU A 161 6.77 -14.51 7.34
N ILE A 162 7.18 -15.70 6.89
CA ILE A 162 7.10 -16.11 5.49
C ILE A 162 6.38 -17.44 5.31
N THR A 163 5.90 -18.07 6.38
CA THR A 163 5.20 -19.35 6.32
C THR A 163 4.06 -19.43 7.32
N LYS A 164 3.10 -20.31 7.02
CA LYS A 164 2.04 -20.71 7.93
C LYS A 164 2.30 -22.13 8.42
N GLN A 165 2.36 -22.32 9.72
CA GLN A 165 2.61 -23.62 10.32
C GLN A 165 1.44 -24.58 10.10
N ILE A 166 1.76 -25.85 9.83
CA ILE A 166 0.83 -26.98 9.90
C ILE A 166 1.02 -27.66 11.24
N ILE A 167 0.22 -27.28 12.23
CA ILE A 167 0.43 -27.66 13.64
C ILE A 167 0.23 -29.16 13.85
N ALA A 168 -0.73 -29.74 13.12
CA ALA A 168 -0.99 -31.16 13.08
C ALA A 168 0.24 -31.99 12.71
N LEU A 169 1.04 -31.53 11.74
CA LEU A 169 2.21 -32.25 11.25
C LEU A 169 3.50 -31.89 11.97
N SER A 170 3.60 -30.65 12.47
CA SER A 170 4.79 -30.17 13.16
C SER A 170 5.03 -30.85 14.51
N THR A 171 6.30 -30.92 14.91
CA THR A 171 6.78 -31.42 16.20
C THR A 171 7.84 -30.43 16.74
N PRO A 172 8.34 -30.61 17.98
CA PRO A 172 9.47 -29.84 18.49
C PRO A 172 10.79 -30.02 17.71
N THR A 173 10.88 -31.02 16.82
CA THR A 173 12.07 -31.32 16.02
C THR A 173 11.87 -31.07 14.53
N ASP A 174 10.62 -31.11 14.05
CA ASP A 174 10.30 -31.02 12.63
C ASP A 174 9.22 -29.97 12.40
N TYR A 175 9.56 -28.91 11.66
CA TYR A 175 8.64 -27.84 11.33
C TYR A 175 8.04 -28.04 9.93
N TYR A 176 6.73 -28.24 9.88
CA TYR A 176 5.96 -28.36 8.63
C TYR A 176 5.13 -27.09 8.41
N CYS A 177 5.14 -26.58 7.19
CA CYS A 177 4.48 -25.33 6.86
C CYS A 177 4.04 -25.23 5.40
N THR A 178 3.22 -24.25 5.10
CA THR A 178 2.96 -23.72 3.76
C THR A 178 3.61 -22.34 3.63
N MET A 179 3.96 -21.94 2.42
CA MET A 179 4.49 -20.60 2.14
C MET A 179 3.53 -19.89 1.18
N PRO A 180 2.86 -18.80 1.58
CA PRO A 180 2.07 -18.00 0.65
C PRO A 180 3.03 -17.11 -0.09
N GLU A 181 3.31 -17.46 -1.33
CA GLU A 181 3.86 -16.50 -2.26
C GLU A 181 2.76 -16.14 -3.23
N TYR A 182 2.24 -14.91 -3.10
CA TYR A 182 1.32 -14.39 -4.10
C TYR A 182 2.09 -13.65 -5.19
N SER A 183 1.86 -14.04 -6.43
CA SER A 183 2.25 -13.35 -7.65
C SER A 183 1.01 -12.92 -8.44
N LEU A 184 1.12 -11.80 -9.17
CA LEU A 184 0.04 -11.26 -10.01
C LEU A 184 -0.55 -12.36 -10.91
N GLY A 185 -1.87 -12.56 -10.84
CA GLY A 185 -2.60 -13.59 -11.61
C GLY A 185 -3.18 -14.74 -10.79
N GLN A 186 -2.85 -14.87 -9.49
CA GLN A 186 -3.35 -15.95 -8.61
C GLN A 186 -4.65 -15.61 -7.86
N GLY A 187 -5.37 -14.54 -8.26
CA GLY A 187 -6.32 -13.79 -7.42
C GLY A 187 -7.62 -14.45 -6.95
N LYS A 188 -8.08 -15.58 -7.49
CA LYS A 188 -9.45 -16.08 -7.18
C LYS A 188 -9.62 -16.65 -5.77
N GLU A 189 -8.59 -17.23 -5.17
CA GLU A 189 -8.68 -17.75 -3.78
C GLU A 189 -8.65 -16.63 -2.73
N PHE A 190 -8.01 -15.50 -3.07
CA PHE A 190 -7.88 -14.35 -2.18
C PHE A 190 -8.97 -13.30 -2.40
N ALA A 191 -9.87 -13.48 -3.37
CA ALA A 191 -10.79 -12.47 -3.90
C ALA A 191 -11.57 -11.69 -2.82
N ASP A 192 -11.94 -12.34 -1.72
CA ASP A 192 -12.71 -11.73 -0.63
C ASP A 192 -11.88 -10.78 0.26
N ASN A 193 -10.55 -11.00 0.36
CA ASN A 193 -9.60 -10.17 1.11
C ASN A 193 -8.68 -9.36 0.19
N TRP A 194 -8.89 -9.46 -1.12
CA TRP A 194 -8.01 -8.99 -2.16
C TRP A 194 -8.37 -7.59 -2.60
N GLN A 195 -7.36 -6.73 -2.71
CA GLN A 195 -7.44 -5.52 -3.50
C GLN A 195 -6.35 -5.64 -4.57
N GLU A 196 -6.73 -5.71 -5.85
CA GLU A 196 -5.81 -5.83 -7.01
C GLU A 196 -4.66 -4.80 -6.99
N LYS A 197 -4.88 -3.70 -6.29
CA LYS A 197 -3.94 -2.60 -6.11
C LYS A 197 -2.83 -2.88 -5.10
N MET A 198 -2.94 -3.90 -4.25
CA MET A 198 -2.00 -4.10 -3.13
C MET A 198 -0.60 -4.51 -3.60
N PRO A 199 -0.39 -5.56 -4.42
CA PRO A 199 0.97 -5.92 -4.83
C PRO A 199 1.68 -4.80 -5.60
N VAL A 200 0.91 -4.00 -6.33
CA VAL A 200 1.44 -2.89 -7.13
C VAL A 200 1.43 -1.55 -6.38
N TYR A 201 0.99 -1.54 -5.11
CA TYR A 201 0.91 -0.32 -4.32
C TYR A 201 2.29 0.31 -4.19
N ARG A 202 2.38 1.59 -4.57
CA ARG A 202 3.65 2.34 -4.59
C ARG A 202 4.75 1.67 -5.42
N ASN A 203 4.37 0.95 -6.47
CA ASN A 203 5.29 0.22 -7.33
C ASN A 203 6.10 -0.85 -6.56
N PHE A 204 5.54 -1.51 -5.54
CA PHE A 204 6.24 -2.55 -4.80
C PHE A 204 6.75 -3.67 -5.72
N THR A 205 5.88 -4.33 -6.50
CA THR A 205 6.27 -5.37 -7.46
C THR A 205 7.27 -4.88 -8.52
N GLY A 206 7.19 -3.61 -8.94
CA GLY A 206 8.02 -3.05 -10.00
C GLY A 206 9.21 -2.21 -9.51
N SER A 207 9.51 -2.21 -8.21
CA SER A 207 10.55 -1.34 -7.65
C SER A 207 11.95 -1.83 -8.04
N PRO A 208 12.78 -1.00 -8.70
CA PRO A 208 14.17 -1.36 -9.02
C PRO A 208 15.02 -1.72 -7.79
N ASN A 209 14.72 -1.09 -6.65
CA ASN A 209 15.40 -1.35 -5.38
C ASN A 209 15.11 -2.76 -4.82
N LEU A 210 13.98 -3.35 -5.23
CA LEU A 210 13.52 -4.67 -4.76
C LEU A 210 13.79 -5.79 -5.76
N GLN A 211 13.95 -5.50 -7.05
CA GLN A 211 14.18 -6.50 -8.11
C GLN A 211 15.32 -7.50 -7.83
N PRO A 212 16.45 -7.12 -7.18
CA PRO A 212 17.51 -8.10 -6.88
C PRO A 212 17.10 -9.19 -5.87
N TYR A 213 15.96 -9.02 -5.19
CA TYR A 213 15.52 -9.84 -4.07
C TYR A 213 14.16 -10.47 -4.35
N ARG A 214 13.92 -11.63 -3.73
CA ARG A 214 12.59 -12.23 -3.76
C ARG A 214 11.65 -11.36 -2.94
N HIS A 215 10.60 -10.85 -3.56
CA HIS A 215 9.63 -10.00 -2.89
C HIS A 215 8.22 -10.29 -3.40
N TYR A 216 7.25 -10.29 -2.50
CA TYR A 216 5.86 -10.61 -2.81
C TYR A 216 4.93 -10.05 -1.75
N PHE A 217 3.64 -10.04 -2.07
CA PHE A 217 2.59 -9.73 -1.10
C PHE A 217 2.15 -11.03 -0.41
N TYR A 218 1.96 -10.99 0.91
CA TYR A 218 1.58 -12.10 1.77
C TYR A 218 0.10 -11.92 2.18
N PRO A 219 -0.88 -12.61 1.55
CA PRO A 219 -2.31 -12.33 1.70
C PRO A 219 -3.03 -13.32 2.64
N VAL A 220 -2.58 -13.51 3.88
CA VAL A 220 -3.20 -14.49 4.81
C VAL A 220 -4.11 -13.78 5.81
N ALA A 221 -5.24 -14.39 6.17
CA ALA A 221 -6.32 -13.80 6.97
C ALA A 221 -5.80 -13.02 8.19
N GLY A 222 -6.09 -11.71 8.23
CA GLY A 222 -5.67 -10.80 9.29
C GLY A 222 -4.22 -10.30 9.22
N PHE A 223 -3.37 -10.89 8.38
CA PHE A 223 -1.96 -10.57 8.21
C PHE A 223 -1.63 -10.34 6.73
N LEU A 224 -2.04 -9.17 6.24
CA LEU A 224 -1.63 -8.67 4.93
C LEU A 224 -0.26 -8.01 5.08
N SER A 225 0.75 -8.44 4.33
CA SER A 225 2.11 -7.87 4.45
C SER A 225 2.89 -7.87 3.14
N TYR A 226 3.77 -6.89 2.98
CA TYR A 226 4.77 -6.82 1.92
C TYR A 226 6.04 -7.49 2.42
N VAL A 227 6.48 -8.55 1.73
CA VAL A 227 7.60 -9.38 2.16
C VAL A 227 8.76 -9.22 1.19
N ILE A 228 9.97 -9.05 1.72
CA ILE A 228 11.23 -9.10 0.97
C ILE A 228 12.15 -10.09 1.67
N ILE A 229 12.79 -10.97 0.90
CA ILE A 229 13.65 -12.03 1.40
C ILE A 229 15.02 -11.92 0.74
N MET A 230 16.04 -11.85 1.59
CA MET A 230 17.45 -11.94 1.21
C MET A 230 18.02 -13.25 1.71
N THR A 231 18.64 -14.03 0.84
CA THR A 231 19.29 -15.28 1.24
C THR A 231 20.80 -15.20 1.03
N LYS A 232 21.54 -15.84 1.94
CA LYS A 232 22.99 -15.97 1.81
C LYS A 232 23.34 -16.64 0.47
N ASN A 233 24.26 -16.03 -0.27
CA ASN A 233 24.72 -16.51 -1.58
C ASN A 233 23.56 -16.76 -2.58
N LYS A 234 22.44 -16.05 -2.44
CA LYS A 234 21.22 -16.21 -3.26
C LYS A 234 20.69 -17.64 -3.32
N GLN A 235 20.97 -18.45 -2.31
CA GLN A 235 20.49 -19.84 -2.24
C GLN A 235 18.98 -19.89 -1.99
N PRO A 236 18.29 -20.97 -2.39
CA PRO A 236 16.90 -21.20 -1.97
C PRO A 236 16.77 -21.17 -0.45
N LEU A 237 15.58 -20.79 0.03
CA LEU A 237 15.23 -20.92 1.44
C LEU A 237 15.40 -22.38 1.90
N PRO A 238 15.67 -22.63 3.19
CA PRO A 238 16.06 -23.94 3.68
C PRO A 238 14.85 -24.87 3.90
N PHE A 239 13.93 -24.89 2.94
CA PHE A 239 12.78 -25.77 2.93
C PHE A 239 12.99 -26.88 1.91
N GLU A 240 12.40 -28.03 2.20
CA GLU A 240 12.23 -29.12 1.25
C GLU A 240 10.73 -29.39 1.08
N GLN A 241 10.31 -29.71 -0.14
CA GLN A 241 8.92 -30.02 -0.39
C GLN A 241 8.64 -31.47 0.00
N VAL A 242 7.55 -31.69 0.72
CA VAL A 242 7.19 -32.98 1.31
C VAL A 242 6.54 -33.86 0.24
N THR A 243 7.03 -35.08 0.11
CA THR A 243 6.42 -36.10 -0.75
C THR A 243 5.17 -36.71 -0.11
N VAL A 244 4.28 -37.28 -0.92
CA VAL A 244 3.08 -37.99 -0.45
C VAL A 244 3.45 -39.08 0.56
N GLY A 245 4.47 -39.88 0.28
CA GLY A 245 4.92 -40.95 1.18
C GLY A 245 5.40 -40.41 2.53
N GLU A 246 6.16 -39.31 2.55
CA GLU A 246 6.57 -38.64 3.80
C GLU A 246 5.38 -38.05 4.56
N PHE A 247 4.46 -37.40 3.85
CA PHE A 247 3.26 -36.83 4.43
C PHE A 247 2.40 -37.89 5.12
N LEU A 248 2.14 -39.02 4.45
CA LEU A 248 1.30 -40.09 5.00
C LEU A 248 1.93 -40.70 6.27
N ARG A 249 3.25 -40.94 6.26
CA ARG A 249 3.97 -41.42 7.45
C ARG A 249 3.93 -40.42 8.60
N GLN A 250 4.15 -39.14 8.30
CA GLN A 250 4.11 -38.10 9.31
C GLN A 250 2.71 -37.98 9.91
N LEU A 251 1.68 -37.88 9.08
CA LEU A 251 0.29 -37.76 9.52
C LEU A 251 -0.13 -38.93 10.41
N GLU A 252 0.25 -40.17 10.04
CA GLU A 252 -0.02 -41.35 10.85
C GLU A 252 0.70 -41.30 12.21
N SER A 253 1.96 -40.87 12.24
CA SER A 253 2.70 -40.70 13.50
C SER A 253 2.05 -39.68 14.45
N GLN A 254 1.28 -38.73 13.92
CA GLN A 254 0.64 -37.66 14.69
C GLN A 254 -0.79 -38.00 15.15
N PHE A 255 -1.31 -39.20 14.86
CA PHE A 255 -2.65 -39.63 15.31
C PHE A 255 -2.92 -39.43 16.80
N PRO A 256 -2.02 -39.84 17.72
CA PRO A 256 -2.26 -39.66 19.15
C PRO A 256 -2.47 -38.18 19.51
N LYS A 257 -1.71 -37.28 18.88
CA LYS A 257 -1.81 -35.83 19.09
C LYS A 257 -3.13 -35.28 18.55
N LEU A 258 -3.52 -35.67 17.33
CA LEU A 258 -4.79 -35.26 16.72
C LEU A 258 -6.00 -35.72 17.54
N HIS A 259 -5.96 -36.96 18.03
CA HIS A 259 -6.99 -37.50 18.91
C HIS A 259 -7.06 -36.73 20.23
N GLN A 260 -5.91 -36.40 20.83
CA GLN A 260 -5.86 -35.59 22.04
C GLN A 260 -6.47 -34.19 21.84
N PHE A 261 -6.24 -33.54 20.69
CA PHE A 261 -6.88 -32.26 20.39
C PHE A 261 -8.40 -32.36 20.38
N ALA A 262 -8.95 -33.39 19.71
CA ALA A 262 -10.40 -33.60 19.65
C ALA A 262 -11.01 -33.86 21.04
N VAL A 263 -10.36 -34.69 21.86
CA VAL A 263 -10.78 -34.96 23.24
C VAL A 263 -10.79 -33.67 24.07
N ASN A 264 -9.71 -32.88 23.99
CA ASN A 264 -9.59 -31.63 24.75
C ASN A 264 -10.62 -30.57 24.31
N GLN A 265 -10.98 -30.55 23.02
CA GLN A 265 -12.02 -29.67 22.47
C GLN A 265 -13.45 -30.19 22.71
N LYS A 266 -13.61 -31.34 23.40
CA LYS A 266 -14.90 -32.00 23.61
C LYS A 266 -15.62 -32.36 22.30
N LEU A 267 -14.86 -32.58 21.23
CA LEU A 267 -15.35 -33.12 19.96
C LEU A 267 -15.51 -34.65 20.09
N ILE A 268 -16.30 -35.09 21.08
CA ILE A 268 -16.43 -36.50 21.46
C ILE A 268 -17.73 -37.05 20.86
N TYR A 269 -17.61 -37.65 19.68
CA TYR A 269 -18.58 -38.64 19.20
C TYR A 269 -17.91 -40.02 19.25
N GLU A 270 -18.73 -41.07 19.39
CA GLU A 270 -18.24 -42.45 19.40
C GLU A 270 -17.49 -42.79 18.09
N ASN A 271 -16.33 -43.44 18.21
CA ASN A 271 -15.53 -44.04 17.13
C ASN A 271 -14.72 -43.12 16.19
N TYR A 272 -14.47 -41.84 16.48
CA TYR A 272 -13.64 -40.99 15.59
C TYR A 272 -12.22 -41.52 15.36
N LEU A 273 -11.55 -42.03 16.39
CA LEU A 273 -10.21 -42.58 16.23
C LEU A 273 -10.20 -43.76 15.24
N GLU A 274 -11.15 -44.68 15.36
CA GLU A 274 -11.28 -45.83 14.46
C GLU A 274 -11.69 -45.41 13.05
N ASN A 275 -12.61 -44.43 12.92
CA ASN A 275 -12.99 -43.88 11.62
C ASN A 275 -11.82 -43.14 10.96
N ALA A 276 -11.03 -42.39 11.71
CA ALA A 276 -9.85 -41.70 11.19
C ALA A 276 -8.75 -42.67 10.76
N LYS A 277 -8.55 -43.78 11.49
CA LYS A 277 -7.68 -44.88 11.05
C LYS A 277 -8.17 -45.49 9.74
N LYS A 278 -9.48 -45.77 9.62
CA LYS A 278 -10.09 -46.28 8.37
C LYS A 278 -9.90 -45.29 7.22
N GLY A 279 -10.20 -44.02 7.43
CA GLY A 279 -10.02 -42.96 6.44
C GLY A 279 -8.55 -42.78 6.02
N MET A 280 -7.60 -42.99 6.94
CA MET A 280 -6.17 -43.01 6.60
C MET A 280 -5.81 -44.17 5.68
N GLN A 281 -6.36 -45.36 5.90
CA GLN A 281 -6.14 -46.49 4.99
C GLN A 281 -6.70 -46.20 3.61
N VAL A 282 -7.89 -45.59 3.54
CA VAL A 282 -8.48 -45.13 2.27
C VAL A 282 -7.57 -44.11 1.58
N LEU A 283 -7.07 -43.12 2.32
CA LEU A 283 -6.17 -42.09 1.79
C LEU A 283 -4.86 -42.68 1.26
N LYS A 284 -4.27 -43.63 2.00
CA LYS A 284 -3.07 -44.36 1.57
C LYS A 284 -3.31 -45.11 0.26
N GLU A 285 -4.43 -45.81 0.13
CA GLU A 285 -4.74 -46.53 -1.10
C GLU A 285 -4.99 -45.57 -2.28
N GLN A 286 -5.73 -44.47 -2.06
CA GLN A 286 -5.96 -43.43 -3.07
C GLN A 286 -4.66 -42.78 -3.58
N LEU A 287 -3.63 -42.71 -2.73
CA LEU A 287 -2.36 -42.04 -3.03
C LEU A 287 -1.19 -43.01 -3.28
N LYS A 288 -1.42 -44.32 -3.29
CA LYS A 288 -0.39 -45.36 -3.38
C LYS A 288 0.50 -45.24 -4.62
N GLN A 289 -0.08 -44.86 -5.76
CA GLN A 289 0.66 -44.65 -7.01
C GLN A 289 1.35 -43.28 -7.10
N GLN A 290 1.18 -42.44 -6.07
CA GLN A 290 1.64 -41.06 -6.04
C GLN A 290 2.63 -40.79 -4.91
N GLU A 291 3.16 -41.81 -4.25
CA GLU A 291 4.03 -41.66 -3.06
C GLU A 291 5.24 -40.74 -3.29
N ASN A 292 5.80 -40.73 -4.51
CA ASN A 292 6.93 -39.89 -4.89
C ASN A 292 6.54 -38.50 -5.38
N ARG A 293 5.24 -38.21 -5.56
CA ARG A 293 4.75 -36.88 -5.92
C ARG A 293 4.80 -35.97 -4.70
N TYR A 294 4.87 -34.67 -4.94
CA TYR A 294 4.81 -33.68 -3.87
C TYR A 294 3.38 -33.39 -3.42
N VAL A 295 3.25 -33.01 -2.14
CA VAL A 295 1.99 -32.61 -1.53
C VAL A 295 1.77 -31.11 -1.67
N TYR A 296 0.54 -30.75 -1.98
CA TYR A 296 0.03 -29.38 -1.95
C TYR A 296 -1.29 -29.34 -1.18
N PHE A 297 -1.56 -28.22 -0.51
CA PHE A 297 -2.85 -27.92 0.09
C PHE A 297 -3.64 -26.93 -0.75
N SER A 298 -4.95 -27.12 -0.80
CA SER A 298 -5.85 -26.24 -1.57
C SER A 298 -6.02 -24.86 -0.95
N THR A 299 -5.64 -24.70 0.32
CA THR A 299 -5.62 -23.40 1.00
C THR A 299 -4.38 -23.26 1.84
N ILE A 300 -3.90 -22.02 1.99
CA ILE A 300 -2.72 -21.78 2.80
C ILE A 300 -2.95 -22.09 4.28
N GLU A 301 -4.10 -21.69 4.81
CA GLU A 301 -4.39 -21.80 6.25
C GLU A 301 -4.78 -23.20 6.68
N ARG A 302 -4.72 -24.19 5.76
CA ARG A 302 -5.19 -25.54 6.02
C ARG A 302 -4.52 -26.12 7.26
N GLN A 303 -5.35 -26.52 8.21
CA GLN A 303 -4.99 -27.42 9.29
C GLN A 303 -5.67 -28.76 9.04
N ILE A 304 -5.06 -29.82 9.55
CA ILE A 304 -5.61 -31.18 9.47
C ILE A 304 -6.07 -31.54 10.87
N ASP A 305 -7.33 -31.91 11.02
CA ASP A 305 -7.85 -32.46 12.27
C ASP A 305 -8.25 -33.95 12.11
N ILE A 306 -8.67 -34.57 13.20
CA ILE A 306 -9.06 -35.98 13.17
C ILE A 306 -10.40 -36.22 12.43
N ILE A 307 -11.25 -35.19 12.34
CA ILE A 307 -12.56 -35.24 11.67
C ILE A 307 -12.36 -35.26 10.16
N ASP A 308 -11.42 -34.46 9.66
CA ASP A 308 -10.98 -34.48 8.27
C ASP A 308 -10.60 -35.89 7.81
N LEU A 309 -9.88 -36.63 8.67
CA LEU A 309 -9.47 -38.00 8.40
C LEU A 309 -10.63 -38.99 8.55
N ALA A 310 -11.48 -38.82 9.55
CA ALA A 310 -12.64 -39.69 9.77
C ALA A 310 -13.67 -39.62 8.63
N ASN A 311 -13.74 -38.49 7.92
CA ASN A 311 -14.69 -38.24 6.84
C ASN A 311 -14.16 -38.64 5.44
N ILE A 312 -12.98 -39.23 5.34
CA ILE A 312 -12.44 -39.70 4.06
C ILE A 312 -13.25 -40.92 3.60
N GLY A 313 -14.08 -40.72 2.57
CA GLY A 313 -14.92 -41.76 1.99
C GLY A 313 -14.20 -42.66 0.98
N SER A 314 -14.70 -43.88 0.79
CA SER A 314 -14.17 -44.88 -0.15
C SER A 314 -14.54 -44.63 -1.62
N ASN A 315 -15.09 -43.46 -1.96
CA ASN A 315 -15.59 -43.12 -3.31
C ASN A 315 -14.48 -42.85 -4.35
N GLY A 316 -13.23 -43.14 -4.02
CA GLY A 316 -12.06 -42.94 -4.89
C GLY A 316 -11.63 -41.50 -5.13
N LYS A 317 -12.33 -40.50 -4.56
CA LYS A 317 -11.96 -39.09 -4.70
C LYS A 317 -11.04 -38.67 -3.56
N LEU A 318 -9.94 -38.00 -3.90
CA LEU A 318 -9.10 -37.34 -2.91
C LEU A 318 -9.91 -36.28 -2.16
N PRO A 319 -9.65 -36.10 -0.85
CA PRO A 319 -10.19 -34.96 -0.12
C PRO A 319 -9.80 -33.65 -0.79
N ASN A 320 -10.74 -32.70 -0.87
CA ASN A 320 -10.52 -31.42 -1.58
C ASN A 320 -9.32 -30.62 -1.07
N TRP A 321 -8.91 -30.85 0.18
CA TRP A 321 -7.82 -30.13 0.85
C TRP A 321 -6.41 -30.62 0.49
N ILE A 322 -6.26 -31.80 -0.13
CA ILE A 322 -4.95 -32.34 -0.56
C ILE A 322 -4.90 -32.50 -2.08
N GLN A 323 -3.79 -32.06 -2.65
CA GLN A 323 -3.52 -32.11 -4.08
C GLN A 323 -2.08 -32.61 -4.30
N THR A 324 -1.82 -33.19 -5.48
CA THR A 324 -0.46 -33.59 -5.91
C THR A 324 0.04 -32.76 -7.10
N GLU A 325 -0.62 -31.62 -7.32
CA GLU A 325 -0.35 -30.65 -8.38
C GLU A 325 -0.37 -29.24 -7.83
N LYS A 326 0.50 -28.38 -8.38
CA LYS A 326 0.60 -26.97 -7.99
C LYS A 326 -0.65 -26.17 -8.35
N THR A 327 -1.43 -26.64 -9.31
CA THR A 327 -2.62 -25.95 -9.80
C THR A 327 -3.72 -26.93 -10.11
N THR A 328 -4.97 -26.57 -9.79
CA THR A 328 -6.15 -27.38 -10.11
C THR A 328 -7.06 -26.60 -11.07
N PRO A 329 -7.42 -27.13 -12.25
CA PRO A 329 -8.37 -26.48 -13.13
C PRO A 329 -9.79 -26.54 -12.53
N ASN A 330 -10.43 -25.39 -12.40
CA ASN A 330 -11.85 -25.30 -12.08
C ASN A 330 -12.65 -25.41 -13.38
N LEU A 331 -13.45 -26.47 -13.49
CA LEU A 331 -14.27 -26.74 -14.65
C LEU A 331 -15.70 -26.22 -14.44
N ASP A 332 -16.32 -25.71 -15.49
CA ASP A 332 -17.77 -25.46 -15.49
C ASP A 332 -18.58 -26.77 -15.59
N ARG A 333 -19.90 -26.65 -15.60
CA ARG A 333 -20.82 -27.80 -15.75
C ARG A 333 -20.64 -28.60 -17.06
N TRP A 334 -19.86 -28.08 -18.02
CA TRP A 334 -19.59 -28.70 -19.31
C TRP A 334 -18.15 -29.22 -19.43
N GLY A 335 -17.37 -29.16 -18.35
CA GLY A 335 -15.98 -29.61 -18.34
C GLY A 335 -14.98 -28.60 -18.91
N LYS A 336 -15.39 -27.34 -19.15
CA LYS A 336 -14.49 -26.29 -19.66
C LYS A 336 -13.79 -25.58 -18.51
N VAL A 337 -12.48 -25.36 -18.64
CA VAL A 337 -11.70 -24.58 -17.66
C VAL A 337 -12.19 -23.14 -17.62
N VAL A 338 -12.76 -22.74 -16.47
CA VAL A 338 -13.20 -21.36 -16.18
C VAL A 338 -12.27 -20.63 -15.22
N ALA A 339 -11.42 -21.38 -14.51
CA ALA A 339 -10.34 -20.83 -13.70
C ALA A 339 -9.27 -21.88 -13.41
N THR A 340 -8.16 -21.44 -12.84
CA THR A 340 -7.14 -22.30 -12.26
C THR A 340 -6.95 -21.89 -10.81
N ALA A 341 -7.20 -22.80 -9.87
CA ALA A 341 -6.87 -22.63 -8.47
C ALA A 341 -5.37 -22.90 -8.25
N THR A 342 -4.74 -22.15 -7.36
CA THR A 342 -3.36 -22.39 -6.93
C THR A 342 -3.39 -23.28 -5.69
N ASN A 343 -2.51 -24.27 -5.62
CA ASN A 343 -2.30 -25.08 -4.43
C ASN A 343 -0.94 -24.75 -3.81
N PHE A 344 -0.87 -24.76 -2.48
CA PHE A 344 0.32 -24.36 -1.72
C PHE A 344 1.17 -25.57 -1.37
N PRO A 345 2.47 -25.56 -1.67
CA PRO A 345 3.33 -26.70 -1.37
C PRO A 345 3.39 -26.93 0.14
N LEU A 346 3.29 -28.19 0.56
CA LEU A 346 3.65 -28.59 1.92
C LEU A 346 5.18 -28.66 2.00
N LEU A 347 5.74 -27.85 2.88
CA LEU A 347 7.17 -27.71 3.09
C LEU A 347 7.57 -28.24 4.48
N ARG A 348 8.80 -28.74 4.57
CA ARG A 348 9.48 -29.06 5.82
C ARG A 348 10.77 -28.25 5.92
N LEU A 349 11.08 -27.74 7.12
CA LEU A 349 12.38 -27.13 7.38
C LEU A 349 13.48 -28.20 7.33
N LYS A 350 14.55 -27.96 6.57
CA LYS A 350 15.67 -28.91 6.44
C LYS A 350 16.33 -29.16 7.80
N LYS A 351 16.78 -30.40 8.02
CA LYS A 351 17.59 -30.78 9.19
C LYS A 351 18.91 -29.99 9.21
N GLY A 352 19.42 -29.66 10.40
CA GLY A 352 20.70 -28.94 10.56
C GLY A 352 20.59 -27.40 10.50
N VAL A 353 19.43 -26.86 10.06
CA VAL A 353 19.25 -25.42 9.88
C VAL A 353 19.24 -24.68 11.22
N LYS A 354 18.58 -25.25 12.24
CA LYS A 354 18.52 -24.67 13.58
C LYS A 354 19.92 -24.53 14.18
N GLU A 355 20.72 -25.59 14.08
CA GLU A 355 22.09 -25.65 14.58
C GLU A 355 22.98 -24.63 13.86
N THR A 356 22.85 -24.54 12.53
CA THR A 356 23.60 -23.57 11.71
C THR A 356 23.25 -22.12 12.08
N CYS A 357 21.97 -21.83 12.34
CA CYS A 357 21.51 -20.50 12.74
C CYS A 357 21.87 -20.14 14.19
N ALA A 358 22.12 -21.12 15.06
CA ALA A 358 22.45 -20.87 16.46
C ALA A 358 23.88 -20.34 16.67
N THR A 359 24.84 -20.80 15.85
CA THR A 359 26.27 -20.45 16.02
C THR A 359 26.77 -19.40 15.03
N GLY A 360 26.00 -19.09 13.99
CA GLY A 360 26.41 -18.21 12.90
C GLY A 360 25.69 -16.85 12.85
N GLY A 361 26.09 -16.04 11.86
CA GLY A 361 25.32 -14.89 11.40
C GLY A 361 24.04 -15.30 10.66
N PRO A 362 23.28 -14.33 10.11
CA PRO A 362 22.07 -14.62 9.37
C PRO A 362 22.32 -15.61 8.23
N GLN A 363 21.37 -16.50 7.96
CA GLN A 363 21.33 -17.33 6.76
C GLN A 363 20.35 -16.73 5.73
N TRP A 364 19.31 -16.07 6.22
CA TRP A 364 18.44 -15.19 5.44
C TRP A 364 17.92 -14.05 6.32
N ILE A 365 17.42 -13.01 5.67
CA ILE A 365 16.79 -11.84 6.30
C ILE A 365 15.43 -11.64 5.65
N VAL A 366 14.42 -11.50 6.49
CA VAL A 366 13.05 -11.20 6.09
C VAL A 366 12.72 -9.78 6.49
N PHE A 367 12.23 -9.00 5.54
CA PHE A 367 11.56 -7.74 5.78
C PHE A 367 10.07 -7.98 5.59
N SER A 368 9.25 -7.61 6.57
CA SER A 368 7.80 -7.71 6.49
C SER A 368 7.19 -6.39 6.92
N LEU A 369 6.54 -5.69 5.99
CA LEU A 369 5.75 -4.49 6.29
C LEU A 369 4.28 -4.86 6.26
N GLY A 370 3.58 -4.69 7.37
CA GLY A 370 2.14 -4.86 7.41
C GLY A 370 1.43 -3.93 6.43
N ASN A 371 0.26 -4.36 5.96
CA ASN A 371 -0.53 -3.56 5.05
C ASN A 371 -0.88 -2.20 5.69
N PRO A 372 -0.67 -1.07 5.00
CA PRO A 372 -1.12 0.21 5.48
C PRO A 372 -2.62 0.18 5.77
N ILE A 373 -3.00 0.67 6.96
CA ILE A 373 -4.41 0.76 7.38
C ILE A 373 -5.21 1.68 6.44
N ASP A 374 -4.52 2.63 5.78
CA ASP A 374 -5.12 3.62 4.89
C ASP A 374 -4.10 4.05 3.83
N HIS A 375 -4.39 3.71 2.58
CA HIS A 375 -3.50 3.94 1.44
C HIS A 375 -3.47 5.40 0.98
N SER A 376 -4.35 6.25 1.52
CA SER A 376 -4.44 7.67 1.20
C SER A 376 -3.82 8.58 2.27
N TYR A 377 -3.62 8.06 3.48
CA TYR A 377 -3.08 8.83 4.60
C TYR A 377 -1.59 9.15 4.38
N GLY A 378 -1.22 10.44 4.51
CA GLY A 378 0.15 10.92 4.21
C GLY A 378 1.26 10.10 4.88
N GLY A 379 1.12 9.81 6.17
CA GLY A 379 2.11 9.00 6.90
C GLY A 379 2.22 7.55 6.40
N SER A 380 1.10 6.93 6.01
CA SER A 380 1.08 5.57 5.45
C SER A 380 1.71 5.52 4.05
N VAL A 381 1.50 6.56 3.25
CA VAL A 381 2.17 6.73 1.95
C VAL A 381 3.68 6.86 2.14
N GLN A 382 4.11 7.73 3.04
CA GLN A 382 5.53 7.96 3.31
C GLN A 382 6.23 6.72 3.89
N LEU A 383 5.55 5.96 4.76
CA LEU A 383 6.05 4.70 5.29
C LEU A 383 6.35 3.71 4.16
N MET A 384 5.40 3.54 3.23
CA MET A 384 5.58 2.66 2.09
C MET A 384 6.66 3.17 1.12
N ASP A 385 6.77 4.48 0.90
CA ASP A 385 7.86 5.06 0.08
C ASP A 385 9.23 4.78 0.67
N ASN A 386 9.35 4.92 1.99
CA ASN A 386 10.59 4.62 2.68
C ASN A 386 10.94 3.13 2.56
N PHE A 387 9.96 2.24 2.69
CA PHE A 387 10.15 0.80 2.48
C PHE A 387 10.56 0.50 1.03
N VAL A 388 9.77 0.89 0.03
CA VAL A 388 10.01 0.50 -1.36
C VAL A 388 11.27 1.15 -1.97
N SER A 389 11.55 2.42 -1.62
CA SER A 389 12.51 3.25 -2.40
C SER A 389 13.66 3.81 -1.57
N ARG A 390 13.55 3.92 -0.25
CA ARG A 390 14.56 4.60 0.58
C ARG A 390 15.42 3.65 1.39
N PHE A 391 14.88 2.51 1.83
CA PHE A 391 15.65 1.53 2.59
C PHE A 391 16.76 0.95 1.70
N ASN A 392 17.99 0.94 2.20
CA ASN A 392 19.15 0.51 1.43
C ASN A 392 19.37 -1.01 1.53
N TYR A 393 18.58 -1.75 0.76
CA TYR A 393 18.60 -3.21 0.75
C TYR A 393 19.94 -3.78 0.29
N ASN A 394 20.60 -3.14 -0.67
CA ASN A 394 21.93 -3.54 -1.15
C ASN A 394 22.99 -3.45 -0.08
N TYR A 395 22.99 -2.38 0.72
CA TYR A 395 23.87 -2.28 1.87
C TYR A 395 23.65 -3.45 2.83
N VAL A 396 22.39 -3.72 3.20
CA VAL A 396 22.09 -4.80 4.17
C VAL A 396 22.50 -6.16 3.61
N TYR A 397 22.21 -6.44 2.34
CA TYR A 397 22.64 -7.66 1.69
C TYR A 397 24.16 -7.80 1.73
N ASN A 398 24.91 -6.78 1.29
CA ASN A 398 26.37 -6.82 1.26
C ASN A 398 26.97 -6.91 2.66
N TYR A 399 26.35 -6.28 3.66
CA TYR A 399 26.81 -6.32 5.04
C TYR A 399 26.83 -7.75 5.61
N PHE A 400 25.82 -8.56 5.29
CA PHE A 400 25.71 -9.94 5.82
C PHE A 400 26.20 -11.02 4.87
N PHE A 401 26.06 -10.81 3.56
CA PHE A 401 26.24 -11.83 2.53
C PHE A 401 27.20 -11.40 1.41
N GLY A 402 27.75 -10.19 1.48
CA GLY A 402 28.77 -9.73 0.54
C GLY A 402 30.08 -10.51 0.72
N ASN A 403 30.80 -10.67 -0.38
CA ASN A 403 32.14 -11.26 -0.36
C ASN A 403 33.16 -10.32 0.32
N GLU A 404 32.90 -9.02 0.25
CA GLU A 404 33.72 -7.97 0.84
C GLU A 404 33.09 -7.46 2.13
N LYS A 405 33.94 -7.09 3.09
CA LYS A 405 33.49 -6.54 4.35
C LYS A 405 33.06 -5.09 4.15
N VAL A 406 31.78 -4.82 4.30
CA VAL A 406 31.25 -3.45 4.35
C VAL A 406 31.75 -2.77 5.63
N ILE A 407 32.43 -1.63 5.48
CA ILE A 407 32.99 -0.84 6.59
C ILE A 407 32.34 0.54 6.72
N GLU A 408 31.67 0.98 5.67
CA GLU A 408 30.97 2.26 5.62
C GLU A 408 29.75 2.23 6.56
N PRO A 409 29.40 3.37 7.19
CA PRO A 409 28.15 3.47 7.93
C PRO A 409 26.93 3.28 7.02
N TYR A 410 25.86 2.68 7.55
CA TYR A 410 24.58 2.63 6.85
C TYR A 410 24.08 4.03 6.55
N LEU A 411 23.70 4.24 5.29
CA LEU A 411 22.95 5.39 4.84
C LEU A 411 21.73 4.90 4.06
N PRO A 412 20.53 5.44 4.36
CA PRO A 412 19.38 5.21 3.50
C PRO A 412 19.69 5.69 2.09
N LEU A 413 19.08 5.04 1.09
CA LEU A 413 19.12 5.57 -0.26
C LEU A 413 18.52 6.97 -0.23
N GLN A 414 19.12 7.88 -0.97
CA GLN A 414 18.43 9.12 -1.27
C GLN A 414 17.18 8.70 -2.05
N LEU A 415 16.00 9.04 -1.54
CA LEU A 415 14.87 9.18 -2.46
C LEU A 415 15.42 10.07 -3.58
N GLU A 416 15.28 9.68 -4.84
CA GLU A 416 15.58 10.61 -5.94
C GLU A 416 14.81 11.86 -5.62
N ASP A 417 15.55 12.84 -5.09
CA ASP A 417 14.91 13.84 -4.28
C ASP A 417 14.08 14.62 -5.28
N ALA A 418 12.86 15.00 -4.90
CA ALA A 418 12.14 15.94 -5.73
C ALA A 418 13.07 17.13 -6.05
N THR A 419 13.99 17.46 -5.14
CA THR A 419 15.12 18.39 -5.30
C THR A 419 16.18 17.94 -6.34
N GLN A 420 16.66 16.69 -6.37
CA GLN A 420 17.60 16.25 -7.42
C GLN A 420 16.96 16.14 -8.81
N ILE A 421 15.65 15.85 -8.91
CA ILE A 421 14.89 15.98 -10.16
C ILE A 421 14.61 17.47 -10.47
N ARG A 422 14.35 18.31 -9.45
CA ARG A 422 14.17 19.77 -9.56
C ARG A 422 15.44 20.52 -9.95
N ASP A 423 16.62 19.97 -9.66
CA ASP A 423 17.93 20.61 -9.86
C ASP A 423 18.69 20.00 -11.06
N LYS A 424 18.36 18.77 -11.50
CA LYS A 424 19.01 18.12 -12.67
C LYS A 424 18.49 18.55 -14.03
N LYS A 425 17.47 19.40 -14.13
CA LYS A 425 17.12 20.04 -15.41
C LYS A 425 17.00 21.54 -15.21
N ALA A 426 17.93 22.26 -15.83
CA ALA A 426 18.00 23.71 -15.86
C ALA A 426 16.61 24.34 -16.07
N ALA A 427 16.34 25.45 -15.39
CA ALA A 427 15.16 26.26 -15.65
C ALA A 427 15.04 26.51 -17.16
N THR A 428 14.02 25.95 -17.78
CA THR A 428 13.71 26.22 -19.18
C THR A 428 13.27 27.66 -19.31
N THR A 429 13.63 28.29 -20.43
CA THR A 429 13.24 29.68 -20.69
C THR A 429 11.72 29.75 -20.72
N VAL A 430 11.15 30.56 -19.82
CA VAL A 430 9.71 30.85 -19.77
C VAL A 430 9.21 31.31 -21.14
N SER A 431 8.08 30.79 -21.60
CA SER A 431 7.54 31.08 -22.93
C SER A 431 7.24 32.58 -23.10
N ALA A 432 7.17 33.03 -24.36
CA ALA A 432 6.74 34.39 -24.67
C ALA A 432 5.32 34.68 -24.14
N THR A 433 4.43 33.69 -24.20
CA THR A 433 3.07 33.78 -23.64
C THR A 433 3.10 34.00 -22.14
N ALA A 434 3.84 33.19 -21.39
CA ALA A 434 3.96 33.33 -19.94
C ALA A 434 4.56 34.71 -19.55
N LYS A 435 5.56 35.21 -20.29
CA LYS A 435 6.11 36.56 -20.09
C LYS A 435 5.08 37.66 -20.34
N GLN A 436 4.31 37.55 -21.42
CA GLN A 436 3.24 38.50 -21.75
C GLN A 436 2.15 38.51 -20.66
N LYS A 437 1.74 37.33 -20.21
CA LYS A 437 0.66 37.14 -19.23
C LYS A 437 1.06 37.61 -17.84
N ALA A 438 2.33 37.47 -17.47
CA ALA A 438 2.86 38.01 -16.20
C ALA A 438 2.78 39.55 -16.12
N GLY A 439 2.72 40.26 -17.26
CA GLY A 439 2.53 41.71 -17.31
C GLY A 439 1.07 42.18 -17.21
N ASP A 440 0.09 41.28 -17.40
CA ASP A 440 -1.34 41.62 -17.37
C ASP A 440 -1.87 41.53 -15.93
N LYS A 441 -2.10 42.69 -15.29
CA LYS A 441 -2.62 42.78 -13.92
C LYS A 441 -4.02 42.20 -13.72
N SER A 442 -4.77 41.97 -14.80
CA SER A 442 -6.07 41.28 -14.72
C SER A 442 -5.90 39.77 -14.50
N ILE A 443 -4.75 39.21 -14.84
CA ILE A 443 -4.44 37.79 -14.68
C ILE A 443 -3.88 37.54 -13.29
N ILE A 444 -4.60 36.75 -12.51
CA ILE A 444 -4.23 36.39 -11.14
C ILE A 444 -3.29 35.19 -11.14
N PHE A 445 -3.46 34.29 -12.10
CA PHE A 445 -2.67 33.08 -12.24
C PHE A 445 -2.54 32.71 -13.71
N PHE A 446 -1.33 32.31 -14.13
CA PHE A 446 -1.07 31.71 -15.42
C PHE A 446 0.02 30.66 -15.30
N ASP A 447 -0.20 29.47 -15.88
CA ASP A 447 0.82 28.44 -16.03
C ASP A 447 0.60 27.66 -17.33
N ASP A 448 1.64 27.65 -18.18
CA ASP A 448 1.73 26.84 -19.40
C ASP A 448 2.84 25.78 -19.29
N PHE A 449 3.39 25.60 -18.09
CA PHE A 449 4.47 24.69 -17.75
C PHE A 449 5.77 24.90 -18.54
N SER A 450 5.93 26.01 -19.25
CA SER A 450 7.14 26.32 -20.01
C SER A 450 8.38 26.47 -19.12
N ALA A 451 8.20 26.87 -17.86
CA ALA A 451 9.25 26.97 -16.85
C ALA A 451 9.62 25.62 -16.20
N THR A 452 8.89 24.54 -16.51
CA THR A 452 9.11 23.21 -15.94
C THR A 452 9.64 22.27 -17.01
N ALA A 453 10.77 21.61 -16.71
CA ALA A 453 11.38 20.67 -17.63
C ALA A 453 10.52 19.42 -17.87
N GLU A 454 10.66 18.81 -19.05
CA GLU A 454 10.02 17.55 -19.36
C GLU A 454 10.40 16.44 -18.35
N ALA A 455 9.44 15.59 -18.03
CA ALA A 455 9.43 14.57 -16.99
C ALA A 455 9.51 15.08 -15.54
N ALA A 456 9.56 16.40 -15.31
CA ALA A 456 9.54 16.96 -13.95
C ALA A 456 8.11 17.17 -13.44
N THR A 457 7.93 17.17 -12.10
CA THR A 457 6.68 17.58 -11.46
C THR A 457 6.67 19.10 -11.27
N PRO A 458 5.59 19.82 -11.63
CA PRO A 458 5.51 21.27 -11.50
C PRO A 458 5.61 21.72 -10.03
N LYS A 459 6.49 22.70 -9.75
CA LYS A 459 6.79 23.15 -8.37
C LYS A 459 5.59 23.85 -7.70
N ASN A 460 4.86 24.65 -8.48
CA ASN A 460 3.79 25.53 -7.99
C ASN A 460 2.41 24.85 -7.99
N TRP A 461 2.42 23.52 -7.93
CA TRP A 461 1.22 22.69 -7.94
C TRP A 461 1.25 21.66 -6.81
N ASP A 462 0.10 21.44 -6.21
CA ASP A 462 -0.22 20.27 -5.40
C ASP A 462 -0.68 19.17 -6.35
N THR A 463 -0.05 18.01 -6.28
CA THR A 463 -0.32 16.88 -7.17
C THR A 463 -0.44 15.59 -6.37
N GLU A 464 -1.40 14.74 -6.74
CA GLU A 464 -1.59 13.42 -6.13
C GLU A 464 -0.98 12.34 -7.03
N ARG A 465 -0.31 11.36 -6.42
CA ARG A 465 0.22 10.18 -7.14
C ARG A 465 -0.91 9.22 -7.51
N SER A 466 -0.78 8.57 -8.66
CA SER A 466 -1.66 7.47 -9.06
C SER A 466 -1.52 6.26 -8.13
N SER A 467 -2.46 5.31 -8.22
CA SER A 467 -2.39 4.06 -7.44
C SER A 467 -1.18 3.19 -7.78
N SER A 468 -0.62 3.30 -9.00
CA SER A 468 0.65 2.67 -9.37
C SER A 468 1.88 3.42 -8.81
N GLY A 469 1.69 4.55 -8.15
CA GLY A 469 2.75 5.36 -7.54
C GLY A 469 3.33 6.44 -8.46
N GLU A 470 2.95 6.49 -9.74
CA GLU A 470 3.40 7.51 -10.69
C GLU A 470 2.95 8.92 -10.26
N ARG A 471 3.87 9.89 -10.29
CA ARG A 471 3.56 11.32 -10.08
C ARG A 471 3.10 11.96 -11.39
N PRO A 472 2.24 13.00 -11.33
CA PRO A 472 2.08 13.93 -12.43
C PRO A 472 3.41 14.54 -12.86
N THR A 473 3.62 14.57 -14.16
CA THR A 473 4.86 15.04 -14.79
C THR A 473 4.55 15.88 -16.02
N ILE A 474 5.47 16.74 -16.41
CA ILE A 474 5.40 17.47 -17.66
C ILE A 474 5.80 16.56 -18.82
N ALA A 475 5.06 16.60 -19.91
CA ALA A 475 5.34 15.87 -21.15
C ALA A 475 5.32 16.83 -22.33
N THR A 476 6.18 16.57 -23.31
CA THR A 476 5.98 17.06 -24.67
C THR A 476 5.19 16.00 -25.45
N ILE A 477 4.35 16.46 -26.38
CA ILE A 477 3.47 15.56 -27.14
C ILE A 477 3.69 15.85 -28.63
N ASP A 478 4.13 14.82 -29.37
CA ASP A 478 4.42 14.91 -30.80
C ASP A 478 3.25 15.54 -31.56
N GLY A 479 3.59 16.49 -32.44
CA GLY A 479 2.59 17.22 -33.24
C GLY A 479 1.82 18.30 -32.46
N THR A 480 2.15 18.57 -31.20
CA THR A 480 1.56 19.67 -30.44
C THR A 480 2.62 20.59 -29.84
N ALA A 481 2.33 21.89 -29.82
CA ALA A 481 3.22 22.87 -29.21
C ALA A 481 3.00 22.94 -27.69
N GLY A 482 4.09 23.20 -26.97
CA GLY A 482 4.07 23.50 -25.54
C GLY A 482 4.30 22.31 -24.62
N ASN A 483 4.34 22.61 -23.33
CA ASN A 483 4.53 21.66 -22.26
C ASN A 483 3.18 21.32 -21.62
N TRP A 484 2.96 20.04 -21.34
CA TRP A 484 1.68 19.54 -20.86
C TRP A 484 1.83 18.81 -19.54
N LEU A 485 1.03 19.17 -18.54
CA LEU A 485 0.94 18.42 -17.30
C LEU A 485 0.12 17.15 -17.54
N LYS A 486 0.79 15.99 -17.52
CA LYS A 486 0.18 14.66 -17.60
C LYS A 486 -0.43 14.28 -16.26
N LEU A 487 -1.75 14.06 -16.25
CA LEU A 487 -2.56 13.74 -15.08
C LEU A 487 -3.23 12.38 -15.18
N LYS A 488 -3.15 11.62 -14.07
CA LYS A 488 -3.99 10.45 -13.78
C LYS A 488 -4.81 10.64 -12.49
N LYS A 489 -4.57 11.72 -11.75
CA LYS A 489 -5.10 11.99 -10.41
C LYS A 489 -5.19 13.51 -10.20
N ASN A 490 -5.45 13.91 -8.97
CA ASN A 490 -5.78 15.27 -8.60
C ASN A 490 -4.59 16.23 -8.76
N ALA A 491 -4.86 17.44 -9.23
CA ALA A 491 -3.88 18.52 -9.29
C ALA A 491 -4.53 19.89 -9.06
N SER A 492 -3.92 20.71 -8.22
CA SER A 492 -4.35 22.09 -7.97
C SER A 492 -3.16 23.05 -7.90
N PRO A 493 -3.30 24.30 -8.36
CA PRO A 493 -2.23 25.29 -8.25
C PRO A 493 -2.06 25.77 -6.80
N LYS A 494 -0.82 25.95 -6.34
CA LYS A 494 -0.45 26.38 -4.97
C LYS A 494 -0.53 27.88 -4.76
N ASP A 495 0.01 28.63 -5.71
CA ASP A 495 0.28 30.06 -5.53
C ASP A 495 -0.88 30.96 -5.99
N VAL A 496 -2.11 30.44 -5.98
CA VAL A 496 -3.29 31.25 -6.30
C VAL A 496 -3.74 31.98 -5.04
N SER A 497 -3.72 33.31 -5.09
CA SER A 497 -4.26 34.15 -4.02
C SER A 497 -5.79 34.03 -3.96
N LEU A 498 -6.29 33.12 -3.10
CA LEU A 498 -7.71 32.88 -2.85
C LEU A 498 -8.12 33.50 -1.49
N PRO A 499 -9.36 33.98 -1.32
CA PRO A 499 -10.46 33.93 -2.28
C PRO A 499 -10.41 35.01 -3.36
N ILE A 500 -10.95 34.71 -4.55
CA ILE A 500 -11.10 35.67 -5.65
C ILE A 500 -12.56 36.10 -5.74
N GLY A 501 -12.84 37.38 -5.45
CA GLY A 501 -14.17 37.98 -5.61
C GLY A 501 -14.37 38.66 -6.95
N GLY A 502 -15.62 39.05 -7.22
CA GLY A 502 -16.03 39.73 -8.45
C GLY A 502 -16.31 38.78 -9.62
N ASP A 503 -16.13 39.30 -10.83
CA ASP A 503 -16.25 38.55 -12.08
C ASP A 503 -14.91 37.90 -12.40
N VAL A 504 -14.95 36.61 -12.76
CA VAL A 504 -13.74 35.80 -12.94
C VAL A 504 -13.90 34.89 -14.14
N GLU A 505 -12.82 34.75 -14.90
CA GLU A 505 -12.68 33.81 -15.99
C GLU A 505 -11.58 32.80 -15.67
N ILE A 506 -11.89 31.53 -15.83
CA ILE A 506 -10.95 30.42 -15.70
C ILE A 506 -10.86 29.75 -17.07
N SER A 507 -9.67 29.60 -17.60
CA SER A 507 -9.47 28.95 -18.89
C SER A 507 -8.28 28.00 -18.85
N TYR A 508 -8.33 26.94 -19.65
CA TYR A 508 -7.27 25.95 -19.78
C TYR A 508 -7.43 25.16 -21.08
N ASP A 509 -6.32 24.60 -21.55
CA ASP A 509 -6.30 23.67 -22.68
C ASP A 509 -6.24 22.23 -22.17
N LEU A 510 -7.02 21.36 -22.80
CA LEU A 510 -7.07 19.92 -22.57
C LEU A 510 -6.60 19.16 -23.80
N LEU A 511 -5.86 18.08 -23.56
CA LEU A 511 -5.44 17.15 -24.59
C LEU A 511 -5.57 15.70 -24.11
N VAL A 512 -5.93 14.81 -25.03
CA VAL A 512 -5.89 13.34 -24.86
C VAL A 512 -5.32 12.69 -26.12
N GLN A 513 -4.54 11.62 -25.97
CA GLN A 513 -4.12 10.77 -27.06
C GLN A 513 -5.06 9.57 -27.22
N LYS A 514 -5.04 8.93 -28.39
CA LYS A 514 -5.80 7.70 -28.61
C LYS A 514 -5.42 6.62 -27.59
N GLY A 515 -6.41 6.13 -26.84
CA GLY A 515 -6.25 5.09 -25.82
C GLY A 515 -6.09 5.62 -24.39
N ASP A 516 -5.88 6.93 -24.21
CA ASP A 516 -5.71 7.52 -22.86
C ASP A 516 -6.97 7.52 -22.01
N VAL A 517 -8.15 7.56 -22.65
CA VAL A 517 -9.45 7.59 -21.99
C VAL A 517 -10.30 6.43 -22.50
N PRO A 518 -10.43 5.34 -21.72
CA PRO A 518 -11.31 4.23 -22.08
C PRO A 518 -12.77 4.68 -22.16
N TRP A 519 -13.52 4.07 -23.08
CA TRP A 519 -14.94 4.36 -23.24
C TRP A 519 -15.73 4.08 -21.96
N GLY A 520 -16.73 4.93 -21.68
CA GLY A 520 -17.60 4.82 -20.51
C GLY A 520 -16.97 5.28 -19.19
N THR A 521 -15.76 5.84 -19.20
CA THR A 521 -15.15 6.45 -18.02
C THR A 521 -15.59 7.92 -17.85
N PRO A 522 -15.65 8.44 -16.61
CA PRO A 522 -15.89 9.86 -16.37
C PRO A 522 -14.80 10.73 -17.00
N GLY A 523 -15.17 11.93 -17.48
CA GLY A 523 -14.20 12.91 -17.96
C GLY A 523 -13.34 13.52 -16.85
N ILE A 524 -12.42 14.41 -17.23
CA ILE A 524 -11.69 15.24 -16.28
C ILE A 524 -12.65 16.26 -15.66
N GLU A 525 -12.68 16.33 -14.34
CA GLU A 525 -13.53 17.28 -13.62
C GLU A 525 -12.70 18.47 -13.14
N THR A 526 -13.03 19.67 -13.61
CA THR A 526 -12.55 20.90 -13.00
C THR A 526 -13.53 21.34 -11.93
N GLU A 527 -13.13 21.23 -10.68
CA GLU A 527 -13.90 21.61 -9.50
C GLU A 527 -13.57 23.03 -9.05
N PHE A 528 -14.61 23.75 -8.70
CA PHE A 528 -14.56 25.06 -8.08
C PHE A 528 -15.36 25.04 -6.80
N ARG A 529 -14.83 25.67 -5.75
CA ARG A 529 -15.62 25.95 -4.54
C ARG A 529 -15.84 27.45 -4.45
N PHE A 530 -17.10 27.87 -4.44
CA PHE A 530 -17.46 29.26 -4.20
C PHE A 530 -18.08 29.41 -2.81
N SER A 531 -17.71 30.48 -2.12
CA SER A 531 -18.23 30.81 -0.80
C SER A 531 -19.16 31.99 -0.86
N SER A 532 -20.30 31.91 -0.18
CA SER A 532 -21.22 33.01 0.04
C SER A 532 -21.65 33.05 1.51
N LYS A 533 -22.57 33.96 1.85
CA LYS A 533 -23.23 34.02 3.17
C LYS A 533 -23.93 32.72 3.58
N ASP A 534 -24.33 31.88 2.61
CA ASP A 534 -25.04 30.61 2.84
C ASP A 534 -24.08 29.41 2.92
N GLY A 535 -22.77 29.66 2.97
CA GLY A 535 -21.73 28.65 3.06
C GLY A 535 -21.01 28.39 1.75
N ASP A 536 -20.20 27.33 1.75
CA ASP A 536 -19.40 26.93 0.60
C ASP A 536 -20.19 25.96 -0.30
N LYS A 537 -20.29 26.27 -1.59
CA LYS A 537 -20.94 25.44 -2.61
C LYS A 537 -19.92 24.89 -3.60
N ARG A 538 -20.07 23.62 -3.97
CA ARG A 538 -19.26 22.93 -4.98
C ARG A 538 -19.87 23.15 -6.37
N TYR A 539 -19.01 23.45 -7.32
CA TYR A 539 -19.32 23.54 -8.75
C TYR A 539 -18.30 22.69 -9.49
N ALA A 540 -18.71 22.00 -10.54
CA ALA A 540 -17.83 21.17 -11.33
C ALA A 540 -18.20 21.21 -12.81
N VAL A 541 -17.16 21.25 -13.65
CA VAL A 541 -17.25 21.12 -15.10
C VAL A 541 -16.47 19.87 -15.49
N ASN A 542 -17.20 18.82 -15.86
CA ASN A 542 -16.64 17.55 -16.30
C ASN A 542 -16.56 17.52 -17.82
N VAL A 543 -15.36 17.33 -18.37
CA VAL A 543 -15.09 17.34 -19.81
C VAL A 543 -14.55 15.98 -20.21
N SER A 544 -15.18 15.35 -21.19
CA SER A 544 -14.77 14.03 -21.70
C SER A 544 -14.64 14.06 -23.21
N PRO A 545 -13.63 13.38 -23.80
CA PRO A 545 -13.59 13.18 -25.23
C PRO A 545 -14.75 12.26 -25.66
N GLY A 546 -15.09 12.32 -26.95
CA GLY A 546 -15.98 11.33 -27.54
C GLY A 546 -15.34 9.94 -27.54
N ASP A 547 -16.11 8.92 -27.93
CA ASP A 547 -15.58 7.56 -28.08
C ASP A 547 -14.34 7.55 -28.99
N MET A 548 -13.20 7.16 -28.41
CA MET A 548 -11.88 7.15 -29.05
C MET A 548 -11.77 6.17 -30.22
N ASN A 549 -12.78 5.30 -30.40
CA ASN A 549 -12.85 4.35 -31.50
C ASN A 549 -13.82 4.79 -32.61
N ARG A 550 -14.52 5.91 -32.45
CA ARG A 550 -15.56 6.39 -33.38
C ARG A 550 -15.28 7.80 -33.87
N LYS A 551 -15.28 7.98 -35.19
CA LYS A 551 -15.06 9.29 -35.84
C LYS A 551 -16.18 10.29 -35.62
N ASP A 552 -17.40 9.80 -35.41
CA ASP A 552 -18.63 10.58 -35.25
C ASP A 552 -18.99 10.87 -33.79
N ALA A 553 -18.26 10.30 -32.82
CA ALA A 553 -18.55 10.51 -31.41
C ALA A 553 -17.94 11.84 -30.95
N ALA A 554 -18.79 12.85 -30.77
CA ALA A 554 -18.41 14.12 -30.15
C ALA A 554 -18.11 13.94 -28.66
N GLY A 555 -17.20 14.76 -28.14
CA GLY A 555 -16.99 14.88 -26.69
C GLY A 555 -18.16 15.57 -26.01
N TRP A 556 -18.10 15.68 -24.69
CA TRP A 556 -19.17 16.28 -23.91
C TRP A 556 -18.67 17.06 -22.70
N ILE A 557 -19.48 18.04 -22.28
CA ILE A 557 -19.39 18.71 -20.99
C ILE A 557 -20.60 18.35 -20.14
N MET A 558 -20.36 17.97 -18.89
CA MET A 558 -21.39 17.80 -17.87
C MET A 558 -21.14 18.77 -16.71
N LEU A 559 -22.21 19.37 -16.20
CA LEU A 559 -22.15 20.43 -15.20
C LEU A 559 -22.80 19.98 -13.90
N THR A 560 -22.09 20.22 -12.81
CA THR A 560 -22.62 20.13 -11.44
C THR A 560 -22.60 21.54 -10.86
N LEU A 561 -23.75 22.16 -10.68
CA LEU A 561 -23.88 23.54 -10.17
C LEU A 561 -24.56 23.50 -8.81
N GLY A 562 -24.09 24.28 -7.83
CA GLY A 562 -24.62 24.26 -6.45
C GLY A 562 -25.92 25.04 -6.21
N GLY A 563 -26.57 25.58 -7.25
CA GLY A 563 -27.76 26.46 -7.19
C GLY A 563 -29.03 25.82 -7.77
N SER A 564 -30.21 26.28 -7.33
CA SER A 564 -31.53 25.66 -7.57
C SER A 564 -32.16 25.91 -8.94
N ASP A 565 -31.66 26.87 -9.72
CA ASP A 565 -32.39 27.36 -10.90
C ASP A 565 -31.74 26.95 -12.24
N CYS A 566 -30.49 26.51 -12.22
CA CYS A 566 -29.81 26.01 -13.40
C CYS A 566 -30.19 24.55 -13.65
N LYS A 567 -30.48 24.17 -14.90
CA LYS A 567 -30.66 22.75 -15.26
C LYS A 567 -29.34 22.00 -15.11
N ILE A 568 -29.20 21.28 -13.99
CA ILE A 568 -28.09 20.38 -13.70
C ILE A 568 -28.36 19.05 -14.43
N GLY A 569 -27.38 18.52 -15.16
CA GLY A 569 -27.46 17.17 -15.75
C GLY A 569 -27.72 17.06 -17.25
N SER A 570 -27.50 18.12 -18.04
CA SER A 570 -27.46 18.00 -19.51
C SER A 570 -26.03 17.69 -19.96
N TYR A 571 -25.84 16.69 -20.83
CA TYR A 571 -24.62 16.57 -21.61
C TYR A 571 -24.63 17.60 -22.73
N HIS A 572 -23.60 18.45 -22.80
CA HIS A 572 -23.44 19.41 -23.87
C HIS A 572 -22.34 18.94 -24.83
N SER A 573 -22.69 18.76 -26.11
CA SER A 573 -21.77 18.24 -27.12
C SER A 573 -20.60 19.19 -27.40
N ILE A 574 -19.41 18.63 -27.57
CA ILE A 574 -18.18 19.29 -28.02
C ILE A 574 -17.69 18.61 -29.29
N ALA A 575 -18.16 19.08 -30.44
CA ALA A 575 -17.83 18.47 -31.74
C ALA A 575 -16.32 18.48 -32.06
N ALA A 576 -15.56 19.41 -31.49
CA ALA A 576 -14.11 19.51 -31.70
C ALA A 576 -13.28 18.55 -30.84
N PHE A 577 -13.89 17.90 -29.84
CA PHE A 577 -13.20 16.97 -28.93
C PHE A 577 -13.63 15.51 -29.19
N THR A 578 -13.59 15.12 -30.47
CA THR A 578 -13.90 13.76 -30.93
C THR A 578 -12.72 12.86 -30.67
N GLY A 579 -12.96 11.59 -30.34
CA GLY A 579 -11.88 10.71 -29.89
C GLY A 579 -11.02 10.09 -31.01
N SER A 580 -11.34 10.36 -32.28
CA SER A 580 -10.81 9.58 -33.39
C SER A 580 -9.44 9.98 -33.92
N ASN A 581 -8.95 11.18 -33.59
CA ASN A 581 -7.59 11.58 -33.99
C ASN A 581 -6.55 11.00 -33.03
N PRO A 582 -5.28 10.81 -33.49
CA PRO A 582 -4.19 10.38 -32.62
C PRO A 582 -4.00 11.29 -31.39
N VAL A 583 -4.26 12.59 -31.57
CA VAL A 583 -4.23 13.61 -30.53
C VAL A 583 -5.47 14.50 -30.68
N ASN A 584 -6.23 14.67 -29.61
CA ASN A 584 -7.42 15.51 -29.56
C ASN A 584 -7.22 16.62 -28.54
N LYS A 585 -7.53 17.86 -28.93
CA LYS A 585 -7.32 19.06 -28.11
C LYS A 585 -8.61 19.89 -28.05
N VAL A 586 -8.90 20.44 -26.89
CA VAL A 586 -9.99 21.40 -26.68
C VAL A 586 -9.55 22.49 -25.70
N SER A 587 -9.94 23.74 -25.96
CA SER A 587 -9.81 24.84 -25.00
C SER A 587 -11.13 25.04 -24.27
N ILE A 588 -11.08 25.17 -22.94
CA ILE A 588 -12.25 25.37 -22.08
C ILE A 588 -12.13 26.72 -21.40
N THR A 589 -13.19 27.51 -21.43
CA THR A 589 -13.31 28.78 -20.69
C THR A 589 -14.58 28.75 -19.85
N ILE A 590 -14.46 29.11 -18.58
CA ILE A 590 -15.55 29.19 -17.61
C ILE A 590 -15.57 30.61 -17.07
N ARG A 591 -16.66 31.31 -17.33
CA ARG A 591 -16.81 32.72 -17.00
C ARG A 591 -17.91 32.91 -15.97
N LYS A 592 -17.58 33.44 -14.81
CA LYS A 592 -18.53 33.95 -13.82
C LYS A 592 -18.70 35.45 -14.03
N LYS A 593 -19.94 35.90 -14.20
CA LYS A 593 -20.32 37.32 -14.29
C LYS A 593 -21.52 37.60 -13.40
N GLY A 594 -21.33 38.35 -12.32
CA GLY A 594 -22.31 38.51 -11.25
C GLY A 594 -22.69 37.14 -10.67
N GLU A 595 -23.97 36.80 -10.79
CA GLU A 595 -24.56 35.52 -10.40
C GLU A 595 -24.55 34.48 -11.54
N GLY A 596 -24.18 34.89 -12.76
CA GLY A 596 -24.21 34.03 -13.94
C GLY A 596 -22.93 33.23 -14.16
N ILE A 597 -23.06 32.12 -14.89
CA ILE A 597 -21.97 31.33 -15.44
C ILE A 597 -22.16 31.16 -16.95
N ALA A 598 -21.08 31.26 -17.71
CA ALA A 598 -21.04 30.88 -19.12
C ALA A 598 -19.83 29.98 -19.37
N ILE A 599 -20.00 28.95 -20.18
CA ILE A 599 -18.96 27.97 -20.51
C ILE A 599 -18.77 27.95 -22.01
N PHE A 600 -17.51 28.03 -22.42
CA PHE A 600 -17.10 28.04 -23.82
C PHE A 600 -16.16 26.88 -24.08
N SER A 601 -16.27 26.31 -25.27
CA SER A 601 -15.34 25.34 -25.83
C SER A 601 -14.85 25.87 -27.17
N ASN A 602 -13.52 26.01 -27.32
CA ASN A 602 -12.91 26.62 -28.51
C ASN A 602 -13.60 27.94 -28.90
N HIS A 603 -13.85 28.80 -27.91
CA HIS A 603 -14.56 30.09 -28.05
C HIS A 603 -16.06 30.01 -28.37
N ALA A 604 -16.61 28.84 -28.72
CA ALA A 604 -18.04 28.67 -28.90
C ALA A 604 -18.73 28.51 -27.54
N LYS A 605 -19.81 29.27 -27.31
CA LYS A 605 -20.59 29.17 -26.07
C LYS A 605 -21.37 27.85 -26.06
N VAL A 606 -21.10 27.02 -25.06
CA VAL A 606 -21.69 25.69 -24.88
C VAL A 606 -22.84 25.73 -23.87
N TYR A 607 -22.72 26.60 -22.86
CA TYR A 607 -23.70 26.74 -21.79
C TYR A 607 -23.72 28.15 -21.21
N GLU A 608 -24.88 28.57 -20.71
CA GLU A 608 -25.05 29.80 -19.94
C GLU A 608 -26.19 29.65 -18.94
N CYS A 609 -26.02 30.16 -17.73
CA CYS A 609 -27.07 30.27 -16.72
C CYS A 609 -26.89 31.60 -15.97
N ALA A 610 -27.97 32.38 -15.81
CA ALA A 610 -27.91 33.73 -15.23
C ALA A 610 -27.83 33.74 -13.69
N SER A 611 -28.23 32.67 -13.02
CA SER A 611 -28.37 32.57 -11.56
C SER A 611 -27.64 31.35 -10.98
N ALA A 612 -26.46 31.02 -11.52
CA ALA A 612 -25.65 29.89 -11.07
C ALA A 612 -25.03 30.09 -9.68
N PHE A 613 -24.71 31.34 -9.33
CA PHE A 613 -24.02 31.69 -8.09
C PHE A 613 -24.90 32.59 -7.22
N MET A 614 -24.71 32.50 -5.90
CA MET A 614 -25.31 33.47 -4.99
C MET A 614 -24.65 34.85 -5.15
N PRO A 615 -25.36 35.95 -4.87
CA PRO A 615 -24.78 37.29 -4.90
C PRO A 615 -23.54 37.38 -4.00
N GLY A 616 -22.47 37.97 -4.53
CA GLY A 616 -21.19 38.15 -3.82
C GLY A 616 -20.36 36.88 -3.67
N ALA A 617 -20.70 35.76 -4.33
CA ALA A 617 -19.92 34.53 -4.26
C ALA A 617 -18.46 34.72 -4.70
N VAL A 618 -17.52 34.21 -3.90
CA VAL A 618 -16.06 34.31 -4.14
C VAL A 618 -15.45 32.93 -4.36
N LEU A 619 -14.53 32.79 -5.31
CA LEU A 619 -13.83 31.54 -5.60
C LEU A 619 -12.82 31.23 -4.48
N LYS A 620 -12.96 30.09 -3.81
CA LYS A 620 -12.10 29.64 -2.70
C LYS A 620 -11.19 28.45 -3.04
N LYS A 621 -11.49 27.70 -4.09
CA LYS A 621 -10.72 26.51 -4.48
C LYS A 621 -10.86 26.26 -5.98
N LEU A 622 -9.76 25.85 -6.60
CA LEU A 622 -9.69 25.28 -7.95
C LEU A 622 -8.96 23.94 -7.87
N ASN A 623 -9.52 22.88 -8.43
CA ASN A 623 -8.86 21.58 -8.50
C ASN A 623 -9.24 20.84 -9.79
N PHE A 624 -8.31 20.07 -10.34
CA PHE A 624 -8.54 19.17 -11.47
C PHE A 624 -8.54 17.73 -10.96
N TYR A 625 -9.62 17.00 -11.18
CA TYR A 625 -9.76 15.60 -10.79
C TYR A 625 -9.80 14.71 -12.02
N VAL A 626 -8.97 13.66 -12.01
CA VAL A 626 -8.91 12.66 -13.07
C VAL A 626 -9.14 11.28 -12.47
N ASN A 627 -9.98 10.48 -13.13
CA ASN A 627 -10.11 9.06 -12.81
C ASN A 627 -8.79 8.36 -13.17
N GLU A 628 -8.24 7.55 -12.27
CA GLU A 628 -6.92 6.92 -12.46
C GLU A 628 -6.80 5.97 -13.66
N LYS A 629 -7.93 5.55 -14.24
CA LYS A 629 -7.97 4.80 -15.50
C LYS A 629 -7.70 5.68 -16.73
N ASN A 630 -7.75 7.00 -16.56
CA ASN A 630 -7.68 7.98 -17.62
C ASN A 630 -6.37 8.75 -17.54
N VAL A 631 -5.89 9.20 -18.70
CA VAL A 631 -4.78 10.14 -18.82
C VAL A 631 -5.29 11.41 -19.50
N TYR A 632 -5.04 12.55 -18.87
CA TYR A 632 -5.31 13.87 -19.45
C TYR A 632 -4.06 14.71 -19.44
N TYR A 633 -3.94 15.61 -20.41
CA TYR A 633 -2.86 16.56 -20.53
C TYR A 633 -3.44 17.98 -20.41
N LEU A 634 -2.93 18.75 -19.45
CA LEU A 634 -3.36 20.13 -19.21
C LEU A 634 -2.26 21.13 -19.57
N THR A 635 -2.63 22.30 -20.10
CA THR A 635 -1.73 23.46 -20.25
C THR A 635 -2.52 24.77 -20.32
N ASN A 636 -1.82 25.91 -20.41
CA ASN A 636 -2.38 27.26 -20.54
C ASN A 636 -3.47 27.58 -19.49
N ILE A 637 -3.27 27.17 -18.24
CA ILE A 637 -4.22 27.40 -17.16
C ILE A 637 -4.13 28.87 -16.77
N GLN A 638 -5.24 29.59 -16.85
CA GLN A 638 -5.34 31.01 -16.57
C GLN A 638 -6.53 31.30 -15.66
N ILE A 639 -6.33 32.17 -14.67
CA ILE A 639 -7.40 32.78 -13.88
C ILE A 639 -7.31 34.29 -14.06
N LYS A 640 -8.38 34.92 -14.55
CA LYS A 640 -8.44 36.33 -14.91
C LYS A 640 -9.64 37.01 -14.25
N LYS A 641 -9.44 38.20 -13.68
CA LYS A 641 -10.54 39.14 -13.35
C LYS A 641 -10.99 39.82 -14.63
N ILE A 642 -12.31 39.88 -14.84
CA ILE A 642 -12.91 40.45 -16.05
C ILE A 642 -13.78 41.66 -15.78
#